data_AF-A0A7V9I8C9-F1
#
_entry.id   AF-A0A7V9I8C9-F1
#
_cell.length_a   1.000
_cell.length_b   1.000
_cell.length_c   1.000
_cell.angle_alpha   90.00
_cell.angle_beta   90.00
_cell.angle_gamma   90.00
#
_symmetry.space_group_name_H-M   'P 1'
#
loop_
_entity.id
_entity.type
_entity.pdbx_description
1 polymer ?
#
loop_
_entity_poly.entity_id
_entity_poly.type
_entity_poly.pdbx_seq_one_letter_code
_entity_poly.pdbx_strand_id
1 'polypeptide(L)'
;RQVSAGRLGLSVDVARTVDRAFGVGRTEGAFDRWSGRYQVWRSGKQVAPVVTFDADSAREALIGMASTVNRPARDATLALTPNGPIIGSSQVGYELDTAATLSLLPSSLETLHSQDRPVATVIRATQPRVLEAQLTFARDAVAAASARPLRLSFQGRVWKLAPERVRSLVHLTGEGASIQPSLRTAPLRQWLQQVSADINRAPRNARIVVRPGAVTVVQSQVGYSTNVAATVQSLQAAAFAAGAPVSARVRVVRPAIGDADLQPEVREANAMVNRPLNLQFGNREWTLSSNELTALLRWKGTSPNRTPYLAAGPLKSWVRVAAQDIGTSPVNARIVVWDGLARVLSDTPGRQMDTQKTFAAVQGVLDDSKGIAKVTTVRLPAAVSAADLKAAAARASHLIGSPVSLTYQDETWTVDTATLRSWLYWRGEGKDVVPALDEGQVYSFAKNVGYGVFREPKSAYVDLEPGGLPKLITEIPGVDIDVDATARLFHKLAAAEYRSGEVLSSSLAPTVASADLQEEYDQISSWSSDRFYLTMDDDHTWWLDREDIAGATFWNNAGGAEIEPNLNTETMEEQIRRWVKAPSKTVIDYEQTAANVVDALERGDRSVAIEYSVIKEKPSVPRHVGDLAHWTGKFPKKWIDLDLTTQTIAAYEGKKQVKVSFITSGRPELATPTGTFSVVDKLSPYTFVSPWPKGHRWWYPTANVKYALRFRYDGLYIHDAPWRSEYGPGTNGSGRRGAASTGSHGCVNVPSSMMGWLYTWSKVGTQIIIHK
;
A
#
# COMPACT_ATOMS: atom_id res chain seq x y z
N ARG A 1 69.00 13.80 127.47
CA ARG A 1 69.85 12.64 127.83
C ARG A 1 70.83 13.08 128.91
N GLN A 2 71.12 12.26 129.92
CA GLN A 2 72.21 12.52 130.86
C GLN A 2 73.53 12.07 130.24
N VAL A 3 74.54 12.93 130.26
CA VAL A 3 75.90 12.63 129.82
C VAL A 3 76.85 13.13 130.89
N SER A 4 77.80 12.29 131.30
CA SER A 4 78.80 12.64 132.31
C SER A 4 79.67 13.80 131.83
N ALA A 5 80.02 14.73 132.72
CA ALA A 5 80.87 15.88 132.39
C ALA A 5 82.20 15.49 131.72
N GLY A 6 82.81 14.37 132.13
CA GLY A 6 84.03 13.85 131.49
C GLY A 6 83.86 13.43 130.02
N ARG A 7 82.68 12.94 129.64
CA ARG A 7 82.34 12.65 128.23
C ARG A 7 82.04 13.91 127.42
N LEU A 8 81.74 15.02 128.08
CA LEU A 8 81.60 16.33 127.45
C LEU A 8 82.93 17.10 127.48
N GLY A 9 84.07 16.43 127.65
CA GLY A 9 85.40 17.04 127.58
C GLY A 9 85.82 17.85 128.81
N LEU A 10 85.05 17.84 129.91
CA LEU A 10 85.43 18.54 131.12
C LEU A 10 86.40 17.70 131.96
N SER A 11 87.60 18.21 132.24
CA SER A 11 88.57 17.58 133.14
C SER A 11 89.07 18.57 134.19
N VAL A 12 89.38 18.09 135.39
CA VAL A 12 89.98 18.92 136.44
C VAL A 12 91.50 18.96 136.24
N ASP A 13 92.05 20.15 136.06
CA ASP A 13 93.49 20.40 136.11
C ASP A 13 93.93 20.37 137.57
N VAL A 14 94.26 19.17 138.04
CA VAL A 14 94.64 18.92 139.43
C VAL A 14 95.88 19.72 139.80
N ALA A 15 96.85 19.85 138.89
CA ALA A 15 98.09 20.59 139.14
C ALA A 15 97.80 22.07 139.39
N ARG A 16 97.10 22.75 138.47
CA ARG A 16 96.72 24.17 138.69
C ARG A 16 95.78 24.36 139.87
N THR A 17 94.92 23.39 140.15
CA THR A 17 94.03 23.44 141.32
C THR A 17 94.83 23.39 142.61
N VAL A 18 95.81 22.49 142.70
CA VAL A 18 96.72 22.37 143.83
C VAL A 18 97.60 23.61 143.94
N ASP A 19 98.12 24.16 142.84
CA ASP A 19 98.88 25.42 142.85
C ASP A 19 98.03 26.58 143.37
N ARG A 20 96.76 26.67 142.92
CA ARG A 20 95.81 27.68 143.40
C ARG A 20 95.51 27.51 144.89
N ALA A 21 95.45 26.27 145.37
CA ALA A 21 95.32 25.97 146.79
C ALA A 21 96.59 26.28 147.59
N PHE A 22 97.77 25.97 147.04
CA PHE A 22 99.07 26.20 147.66
C PHE A 22 99.42 27.70 147.75
N GLY A 23 98.95 28.49 146.79
CA GLY A 23 99.08 29.95 146.74
C GLY A 23 98.28 30.69 147.82
N VAL A 24 97.29 30.04 148.45
CA VAL A 24 96.51 30.66 149.54
C VAL A 24 97.40 30.95 150.74
N GLY A 25 97.54 32.23 151.11
CA GLY A 25 98.42 32.66 152.22
C GLY A 25 99.91 32.69 151.85
N ARG A 26 100.26 32.57 150.57
CA ARG A 26 101.64 32.70 150.03
C ARG A 26 101.73 33.77 148.93
N THR A 27 100.94 34.82 149.04
CA THR A 27 100.89 35.94 148.08
C THR A 27 101.98 37.00 148.37
N GLU A 28 102.32 37.80 147.36
CA GLU A 28 103.41 38.80 147.44
C GLU A 28 103.08 39.94 148.43
N GLY A 29 101.81 40.32 148.56
CA GLY A 29 101.35 41.34 149.52
C GLY A 29 101.43 40.87 150.98
N ALA A 30 102.10 41.64 151.84
CA ALA A 30 102.33 41.28 153.25
C ALA A 30 101.03 41.11 154.06
N PHE A 31 100.00 41.92 153.80
CA PHE A 31 98.72 41.85 154.50
C PHE A 31 97.89 40.62 154.11
N ASP A 32 97.79 40.32 152.80
CA ASP A 32 97.07 39.14 152.28
C ASP A 32 97.72 37.81 152.68
N ARG A 33 99.04 37.80 152.82
CA ARG A 33 99.78 36.63 153.29
C ARG A 33 99.42 36.31 154.75
N TRP A 34 99.34 37.34 155.60
CA TRP A 34 98.99 37.18 157.01
C TRP A 34 97.51 36.79 157.16
N SER A 35 96.60 37.53 156.53
CA SER A 35 95.15 37.26 156.61
C SER A 35 94.80 35.90 156.01
N GLY A 36 95.43 35.52 154.89
CA GLY A 36 95.22 34.23 154.22
C GLY A 36 95.70 33.04 155.05
N ARG A 37 96.85 33.13 155.73
CA ARG A 37 97.32 32.05 156.63
C ARG A 37 96.45 31.93 157.87
N TYR A 38 96.04 33.06 158.44
CA TYR A 38 95.13 33.08 159.58
C TYR A 38 93.78 32.43 159.24
N GLN A 39 93.21 32.73 158.07
CA GLN A 39 91.95 32.14 157.62
C GLN A 39 92.06 30.63 157.36
N VAL A 40 93.13 30.18 156.67
CA VAL A 40 93.36 28.75 156.43
C VAL A 40 93.53 28.01 157.77
N TRP A 41 94.25 28.58 158.73
CA TRP A 41 94.42 28.00 160.05
C TRP A 41 93.10 27.89 160.84
N ARG A 42 92.27 28.95 160.83
CA ARG A 42 91.06 29.00 161.65
C ARG A 42 89.89 28.17 161.08
N SER A 43 89.71 28.15 159.76
CA SER A 43 88.51 27.55 159.14
C SER A 43 88.78 26.78 157.84
N GLY A 44 90.02 26.70 157.38
CA GLY A 44 90.33 26.26 156.02
C GLY A 44 89.81 27.24 154.95
N LYS A 45 90.19 27.01 153.69
CA LYS A 45 89.65 27.74 152.52
C LYS A 45 89.34 26.74 151.41
N GLN A 46 88.09 26.75 150.93
CA GLN A 46 87.73 25.99 149.74
C GLN A 46 88.29 26.67 148.49
N VAL A 47 88.88 25.88 147.61
CA VAL A 47 89.43 26.34 146.32
C VAL A 47 88.68 25.61 145.22
N ALA A 48 88.01 26.39 144.36
CA ALA A 48 87.33 25.83 143.21
C ALA A 48 88.35 25.16 142.28
N PRO A 49 88.09 23.92 141.82
CA PRO A 49 88.96 23.24 140.88
C PRO A 49 89.09 24.05 139.60
N VAL A 50 90.32 24.16 139.10
CA VAL A 50 90.59 24.69 137.78
C VAL A 50 90.20 23.60 136.78
N VAL A 51 89.19 23.86 135.97
CA VAL A 51 88.72 22.92 134.94
C VAL A 51 89.28 23.30 133.58
N THR A 52 89.64 22.30 132.78
CA THR A 52 89.94 22.43 131.36
C THR A 52 88.80 21.80 130.55
N PHE A 53 88.51 22.36 129.38
CA PHE A 53 87.46 21.90 128.50
C PHE A 53 88.05 21.48 127.15
N ASP A 54 87.88 20.21 126.80
CA ASP A 54 88.20 19.66 125.50
C ASP A 54 86.98 19.72 124.57
N ALA A 55 87.06 20.63 123.60
CA ALA A 55 85.98 20.83 122.63
C ALA A 55 85.79 19.62 121.70
N ASP A 56 86.82 18.79 121.46
CA ASP A 56 86.74 17.66 120.53
C ASP A 56 85.96 16.49 121.14
N SER A 57 86.25 16.13 122.39
CA SER A 57 85.45 15.15 123.14
C SER A 57 83.98 15.56 123.27
N ALA A 58 83.72 16.85 123.54
CA ALA A 58 82.37 17.40 123.58
C ALA A 58 81.65 17.29 122.23
N ARG A 59 82.37 17.54 121.13
CA ARG A 59 81.86 17.42 119.76
C ARG A 59 81.50 15.98 119.42
N GLU A 60 82.34 15.00 119.75
CA GLU A 60 82.05 13.58 119.52
C GLU A 60 80.80 13.11 120.28
N ALA A 61 80.65 13.53 121.54
CA ALA A 61 79.45 13.23 122.33
C ALA A 61 78.19 13.84 121.70
N LEU A 62 78.28 15.06 121.16
CA LEU A 62 77.18 15.70 120.43
C LEU A 62 76.87 15.01 119.10
N ILE A 63 77.87 14.55 118.34
CA ILE A 63 77.67 13.77 117.10
C ILE A 63 76.96 12.44 117.40
N GLY A 64 77.37 11.74 118.46
CA GLY A 64 76.69 10.52 118.91
C GLY A 64 75.21 10.77 119.26
N MET A 65 74.90 11.92 119.86
CA MET A 65 73.51 12.33 120.12
C MET A 65 72.76 12.76 118.85
N ALA A 66 73.43 13.41 117.90
CA ALA A 66 72.86 13.82 116.62
C ALA A 66 72.26 12.62 115.88
N SER A 67 72.89 11.44 115.90
CA SER A 67 72.34 10.22 115.25
C SER A 67 70.95 9.80 115.76
N THR A 68 70.61 10.16 117.01
CA THR A 68 69.31 9.83 117.63
C THR A 68 68.28 10.96 117.55
N VAL A 69 68.73 12.19 117.30
CA VAL A 69 67.88 13.38 117.18
C VAL A 69 67.58 13.69 115.71
N ASN A 70 68.52 13.42 114.81
CA ASN A 70 68.44 13.75 113.41
C ASN A 70 67.39 12.89 112.72
N ARG A 71 66.36 13.54 112.20
CA ARG A 71 65.36 12.91 111.32
C ARG A 71 65.13 13.80 110.10
N PRO A 72 65.11 13.23 108.88
CA PRO A 72 64.95 14.02 107.68
C PRO A 72 63.52 14.60 107.51
N ALA A 73 63.47 15.73 106.82
CA ALA A 73 62.34 16.26 106.05
C ALA A 73 61.54 15.18 105.32
N ARG A 74 60.23 14.98 105.56
CA ARG A 74 59.38 14.22 104.62
C ARG A 74 58.13 14.98 104.24
N ASP A 75 57.96 15.23 102.95
CA ASP A 75 56.78 15.90 102.41
C ASP A 75 55.55 14.98 102.41
N ALA A 76 54.36 15.57 102.56
CA ALA A 76 53.11 14.87 102.31
C ALA A 76 53.04 14.42 100.84
N THR A 77 52.44 13.26 100.58
CA THR A 77 52.32 12.70 99.23
C THR A 77 50.87 12.35 98.89
N LEU A 78 50.43 12.60 97.67
CA LEU A 78 49.12 12.15 97.17
C LEU A 78 49.31 10.89 96.32
N ALA A 79 48.74 9.77 96.75
CA ALA A 79 48.80 8.51 96.01
C ALA A 79 47.41 8.12 95.45
N LEU A 80 47.38 7.66 94.20
CA LEU A 80 46.16 7.15 93.57
C LEU A 80 46.06 5.64 93.82
N THR A 81 45.03 5.19 94.53
CA THR A 81 44.78 3.76 94.81
C THR A 81 43.50 3.27 94.12
N PRO A 82 43.28 1.94 93.99
CA PRO A 82 42.02 1.40 93.48
C PRO A 82 40.78 1.88 94.25
N ASN A 83 40.95 2.17 95.55
CA ASN A 83 39.89 2.61 96.46
C ASN A 83 39.75 4.14 96.53
N GLY A 84 40.58 4.89 95.79
CA GLY A 84 40.55 6.35 95.74
C GLY A 84 41.88 7.02 96.09
N PRO A 85 41.93 8.36 96.04
CA PRO A 85 43.13 9.13 96.38
C PRO A 85 43.36 9.16 97.90
N ILE A 86 44.59 8.86 98.34
CA ILE A 86 45.00 8.92 99.75
C ILE A 86 46.15 9.91 99.95
N ILE A 87 46.13 10.66 101.06
CA ILE A 87 47.20 11.58 101.45
C ILE A 87 48.08 10.88 102.50
N GLY A 88 49.37 10.73 102.19
CA GLY A 88 50.39 10.32 103.14
C GLY A 88 50.86 11.50 103.99
N SER A 89 51.13 11.26 105.27
CA SER A 89 51.46 12.30 106.24
C SER A 89 52.85 12.92 106.03
N SER A 90 52.96 14.22 106.24
CA SER A 90 54.23 14.95 106.31
C SER A 90 54.94 14.70 107.65
N GLN A 91 56.26 14.88 107.68
CA GLN A 91 57.08 14.75 108.88
C GLN A 91 58.05 15.93 108.96
N VAL A 92 58.07 16.62 110.11
CA VAL A 92 59.05 17.68 110.40
C VAL A 92 60.42 17.06 110.64
N GLY A 93 61.43 17.65 110.00
CA GLY A 93 62.82 17.25 110.12
C GLY A 93 63.46 17.97 111.29
N TYR A 94 64.33 17.27 112.02
CA TYR A 94 65.07 17.85 113.12
C TYR A 94 66.54 17.51 112.92
N GLU A 95 67.41 18.47 113.17
CA GLU A 95 68.85 18.31 113.10
C GLU A 95 69.47 18.98 114.33
N LEU A 96 70.28 18.23 115.08
CA LEU A 96 71.06 18.79 116.17
C LEU A 96 72.15 19.70 115.61
N ASP A 97 72.09 21.00 115.91
CA ASP A 97 73.16 21.93 115.56
C ASP A 97 74.31 21.73 116.54
N THR A 98 75.26 20.87 116.14
CA THR A 98 76.41 20.52 116.97
C THR A 98 77.29 21.72 117.25
N ALA A 99 77.43 22.66 116.30
CA ALA A 99 78.32 23.81 116.45
C ALA A 99 77.72 24.85 117.41
N ALA A 100 76.44 25.19 117.24
CA ALA A 100 75.75 26.09 118.15
C ALA A 100 75.64 25.49 119.55
N THR A 101 75.34 24.20 119.67
CA THR A 101 75.28 23.53 120.98
C THR A 101 76.66 23.49 121.66
N LEU A 102 77.74 23.24 120.91
CA LEU A 102 79.11 23.23 121.45
C LEU A 102 79.51 24.62 121.99
N SER A 103 79.09 25.71 121.36
CA SER A 103 79.38 27.07 121.83
C SER A 103 78.73 27.43 123.17
N LEU A 104 77.64 26.75 123.55
CA LEU A 104 76.93 26.95 124.81
C LEU A 104 77.49 26.10 125.96
N LEU A 105 78.31 25.09 125.65
CA LEU A 105 78.82 24.15 126.64
C LEU A 105 79.80 24.79 127.64
N PRO A 106 80.83 25.56 127.26
CA PRO A 106 81.81 26.08 128.22
C PRO A 106 81.19 26.89 129.36
N SER A 107 80.33 27.86 129.05
CA SER A 107 79.65 28.70 130.04
C SER A 107 78.65 27.91 130.89
N SER A 108 77.99 26.91 130.31
CA SER A 108 77.10 26.01 131.05
C SER A 108 77.86 25.09 132.00
N LEU A 109 79.07 24.66 131.61
CA LEU A 109 79.92 23.73 132.35
C LEU A 109 80.75 24.40 133.47
N GLU A 110 81.14 25.67 133.33
CA GLU A 110 81.87 26.40 134.38
C GLU A 110 81.07 26.55 135.69
N THR A 111 79.74 26.44 135.64
CA THR A 111 78.88 26.57 136.82
C THR A 111 78.50 25.24 137.47
N LEU A 112 78.99 24.10 136.96
CA LEU A 112 78.73 22.75 137.47
C LEU A 112 79.57 22.44 138.72
N HIS A 113 79.22 23.05 139.84
CA HIS A 113 79.98 22.90 141.09
C HIS A 113 79.55 21.72 141.98
N SER A 114 78.47 20.97 141.66
CA SER A 114 78.09 19.72 142.36
C SER A 114 76.72 19.10 141.97
N GLN A 115 75.96 19.65 141.02
CA GLN A 115 74.61 19.17 140.68
C GLN A 115 74.41 19.01 139.17
N ASP A 116 73.63 18.00 138.76
CA ASP A 116 73.18 17.81 137.38
C ASP A 116 72.47 19.07 136.87
N ARG A 117 72.94 19.63 135.74
CA ARG A 117 72.30 20.78 135.09
C ARG A 117 71.91 20.46 133.65
N PRO A 118 70.68 20.84 133.22
CA PRO A 118 70.28 20.68 131.84
C PRO A 118 71.06 21.67 130.96
N VAL A 119 71.73 21.15 129.94
CA VAL A 119 72.28 21.96 128.85
C VAL A 119 71.28 21.98 127.72
N ALA A 120 70.88 23.18 127.28
CA ALA A 120 70.01 23.32 126.13
C ALA A 120 70.76 22.94 124.84
N THR A 121 70.28 21.91 124.15
CA THR A 121 70.73 21.58 122.80
C THR A 121 70.02 22.45 121.78
N VAL A 122 70.76 23.03 120.85
CA VAL A 122 70.18 23.81 119.75
C VAL A 122 69.73 22.85 118.65
N ILE A 123 68.44 22.78 118.40
CA ILE A 123 67.87 21.93 117.35
C ILE A 123 67.36 22.82 116.22
N ARG A 124 67.83 22.56 115.01
CA ARG A 124 67.32 23.17 113.79
C ARG A 124 66.17 22.32 113.25
N ALA A 125 64.97 22.88 113.23
CA ALA A 125 63.81 22.25 112.62
C ALA A 125 63.72 22.64 111.13
N THR A 126 63.55 21.65 110.27
CA THR A 126 63.28 21.84 108.84
C THR A 126 61.84 21.44 108.57
N GLN A 127 61.01 22.42 108.23
CA GLN A 127 59.62 22.18 107.87
C GLN A 127 59.53 21.40 106.54
N PRO A 128 58.58 20.46 106.41
CA PRO A 128 58.30 19.85 105.12
C PRO A 128 57.81 20.92 104.13
N ARG A 129 58.18 20.77 102.86
CA ARG A 129 57.80 21.69 101.79
C ARG A 129 56.32 21.55 101.40
N VAL A 130 55.72 20.40 101.70
CA VAL A 130 54.33 20.08 101.38
C VAL A 130 53.62 19.51 102.59
N LEU A 131 52.53 20.15 102.97
CA LEU A 131 51.63 19.74 104.02
C LEU A 131 50.36 19.11 103.42
N GLU A 132 49.71 18.28 104.22
CA GLU A 132 48.49 17.54 103.87
C GLU A 132 47.37 18.49 103.42
N ALA A 133 47.23 19.62 104.10
CA ALA A 133 46.24 20.65 103.76
C ALA A 133 46.37 21.13 102.31
N GLN A 134 47.59 21.22 101.78
CA GLN A 134 47.86 21.67 100.40
C GLN A 134 47.45 20.62 99.36
N LEU A 135 47.32 19.35 99.75
CA LEU A 135 46.93 18.24 98.86
C LEU A 135 45.43 17.92 98.91
N THR A 136 44.68 18.50 99.86
CA THR A 136 43.23 18.23 100.04
C THR A 136 42.41 18.57 98.80
N PHE A 137 42.67 19.71 98.16
CA PHE A 137 41.98 20.11 96.93
C PHE A 137 42.19 19.09 95.81
N ALA A 138 43.44 18.67 95.58
CA ALA A 138 43.76 17.68 94.57
C ALA A 138 43.13 16.31 94.87
N ARG A 139 43.13 15.87 96.14
CA ARG A 139 42.42 14.65 96.58
C ARG A 139 40.93 14.73 96.27
N ASP A 140 40.28 15.83 96.64
CA ASP A 140 38.83 15.99 96.48
C ASP A 140 38.41 16.09 95.02
N ALA A 141 39.20 16.81 94.20
CA ALA A 141 39.01 16.85 92.77
C ALA A 141 39.12 15.45 92.13
N VAL A 142 40.12 14.65 92.52
CA VAL A 142 40.26 13.26 92.05
C VAL A 142 39.09 12.38 92.50
N ALA A 143 38.68 12.49 93.76
CA ALA A 143 37.57 11.71 94.31
C ALA A 143 36.25 12.06 93.60
N ALA A 144 35.99 13.34 93.38
CA ALA A 144 34.81 13.83 92.68
C ALA A 144 34.78 13.39 91.20
N ALA A 145 35.92 13.44 90.51
CA ALA A 145 36.04 12.95 89.14
C ALA A 145 35.78 11.43 89.05
N SER A 146 36.24 10.70 90.05
CA SER A 146 36.20 9.23 90.11
C SER A 146 34.86 8.64 90.57
N ALA A 147 33.96 9.47 91.11
CA ALA A 147 32.70 9.01 91.70
C ALA A 147 31.52 8.96 90.70
N ARG A 148 31.65 9.60 89.53
CA ARG A 148 30.54 9.78 88.58
C ARG A 148 30.97 9.58 87.13
N PRO A 149 30.05 9.23 86.22
CA PRO A 149 30.37 9.14 84.82
C PRO A 149 30.58 10.54 84.22
N LEU A 150 31.57 10.68 83.36
CA LEU A 150 31.72 11.88 82.53
C LEU A 150 30.70 11.81 81.38
N ARG A 151 29.88 12.86 81.23
CA ARG A 151 28.77 12.89 80.27
C ARG A 151 29.07 13.88 79.16
N LEU A 152 29.01 13.42 77.91
CA LEU A 152 29.05 14.27 76.72
C LEU A 152 27.66 14.30 76.07
N SER A 153 27.16 15.46 75.68
CA SER A 153 25.85 15.60 75.03
C SER A 153 25.92 16.34 73.69
N PHE A 154 25.11 15.91 72.72
CA PHE A 154 24.90 16.59 71.45
C PHE A 154 23.52 16.25 70.88
N GLN A 155 22.72 17.28 70.53
CA GLN A 155 21.36 17.14 69.97
C GLN A 155 20.46 16.13 70.72
N GLY A 156 20.44 16.21 72.06
CA GLY A 156 19.62 15.34 72.91
C GLY A 156 20.19 13.94 73.16
N ARG A 157 21.24 13.51 72.44
CA ARG A 157 21.96 12.26 72.73
C ARG A 157 23.05 12.49 73.78
N VAL A 158 23.26 11.50 74.66
CA VAL A 158 24.23 11.55 75.76
C VAL A 158 25.10 10.31 75.76
N TRP A 159 26.42 10.50 75.63
CA TRP A 159 27.43 9.45 75.77
C TRP A 159 28.06 9.54 77.15
N LYS A 160 28.31 8.39 77.78
CA LYS A 160 28.80 8.31 79.16
C LYS A 160 30.14 7.57 79.19
N LEU A 161 31.14 8.15 79.84
CA LEU A 161 32.36 7.45 80.23
C LEU A 161 32.19 6.99 81.68
N ALA A 162 32.16 5.68 81.90
CA ALA A 162 31.86 5.09 83.21
C ALA A 162 32.89 5.52 84.29
N PRO A 163 32.51 5.63 85.58
CA PRO A 163 33.40 6.08 86.65
C PRO A 163 34.71 5.30 86.73
N GLU A 164 34.68 3.99 86.50
CA GLU A 164 35.85 3.09 86.51
C GLU A 164 36.82 3.47 85.40
N ARG A 165 36.27 3.80 84.23
CA ARG A 165 37.07 4.26 83.11
C ARG A 165 37.66 5.64 83.41
N VAL A 166 36.89 6.57 83.97
CA VAL A 166 37.40 7.90 84.40
C VAL A 166 38.56 7.74 85.39
N ARG A 167 38.43 6.88 86.41
CA ARG A 167 39.52 6.55 87.37
C ARG A 167 40.79 6.11 86.68
N SER A 168 40.69 5.20 85.69
CA SER A 168 41.86 4.73 84.93
C SER A 168 42.54 5.83 84.11
N LEU A 169 41.83 6.93 83.82
CA LEU A 169 42.36 8.08 83.09
C LEU A 169 42.96 9.14 84.00
N VAL A 170 42.62 9.19 85.30
CA VAL A 170 43.18 10.20 86.19
C VAL A 170 44.68 9.94 86.40
N HIS A 171 45.47 11.00 86.32
CA HIS A 171 46.86 11.03 86.73
C HIS A 171 47.17 12.36 87.41
N LEU A 172 48.28 12.40 88.12
CA LEU A 172 48.77 13.59 88.81
C LEU A 172 49.86 14.24 87.96
N THR A 173 49.80 15.56 87.84
CA THR A 173 50.78 16.38 87.11
C THR A 173 51.30 17.47 88.03
N GLY A 174 52.57 17.85 87.88
CA GLY A 174 53.25 18.78 88.79
C GLY A 174 53.94 18.07 89.96
N GLU A 175 54.64 18.83 90.78
CA GLU A 175 55.44 18.32 91.90
C GLU A 175 55.13 19.06 93.20
N GLY A 176 55.30 18.36 94.32
CA GLY A 176 55.06 18.89 95.66
C GLY A 176 53.67 19.50 95.84
N ALA A 177 53.59 20.74 96.34
CA ALA A 177 52.33 21.44 96.59
C ALA A 177 51.59 21.87 95.31
N SER A 178 52.23 21.77 94.14
CA SER A 178 51.63 22.13 92.84
C SER A 178 50.95 20.97 92.12
N ILE A 179 50.86 19.80 92.75
CA ILE A 179 50.21 18.63 92.16
C ILE A 179 48.75 18.95 91.82
N GLN A 180 48.42 18.78 90.54
CA GLN A 180 47.08 18.96 89.99
C GLN A 180 46.62 17.66 89.31
N PRO A 181 45.37 17.25 89.49
CA PRO A 181 44.84 16.09 88.79
C PRO A 181 44.45 16.42 87.36
N SER A 182 44.67 15.47 86.47
CA SER A 182 44.36 15.61 85.05
C SER A 182 43.95 14.26 84.46
N LEU A 183 43.11 14.24 83.43
CA LEU A 183 42.84 13.04 82.65
C LEU A 183 43.95 12.81 81.60
N ARG A 184 44.30 11.55 81.37
CA ARG A 184 45.20 11.13 80.30
C ARG A 184 44.56 11.43 78.94
N THR A 185 45.20 12.31 78.18
CA THR A 185 44.67 12.84 76.93
C THR A 185 44.47 11.77 75.85
N ALA A 186 45.41 10.82 75.69
CA ALA A 186 45.36 9.87 74.57
C ALA A 186 44.15 8.91 74.64
N PRO A 187 43.87 8.21 75.77
CA PRO A 187 42.69 7.35 75.83
C PRO A 187 41.37 8.14 75.84
N LEU A 188 41.37 9.37 76.38
CA LEU A 188 40.20 10.25 76.32
C LEU A 188 39.89 10.67 74.88
N ARG A 189 40.93 10.96 74.07
CA ARG A 189 40.79 11.20 72.63
C ARG A 189 40.28 9.97 71.89
N GLN A 190 40.74 8.77 72.23
CA GLN A 190 40.28 7.53 71.62
C GLN A 190 38.78 7.29 71.88
N TRP A 191 38.32 7.47 73.11
CA TRP A 191 36.89 7.41 73.42
C TRP A 191 36.10 8.47 72.64
N LEU A 192 36.61 9.71 72.61
CA LEU A 192 35.95 10.78 71.86
C LEU A 192 35.93 10.51 70.35
N GLN A 193 36.93 9.82 69.78
CA GLN A 193 36.91 9.44 68.37
C GLN A 193 35.77 8.46 68.05
N GLN A 194 35.50 7.51 68.94
CA GLN A 194 34.34 6.60 68.81
C GLN A 194 33.03 7.39 68.86
N VAL A 195 32.87 8.28 69.84
CA VAL A 195 31.69 9.14 69.96
C VAL A 195 31.56 10.11 68.78
N SER A 196 32.69 10.58 68.25
CA SER A 196 32.72 11.46 67.07
C SER A 196 32.19 10.75 65.83
N ALA A 197 32.26 9.42 65.72
CA ALA A 197 31.64 8.70 64.60
C ALA A 197 30.11 8.82 64.59
N ASP A 198 29.47 8.89 65.76
CA ASP A 198 28.03 9.09 65.89
C ASP A 198 27.60 10.54 65.67
N ILE A 199 28.49 11.50 65.97
CA ILE A 199 28.24 12.94 65.85
C ILE A 199 28.55 13.44 64.44
N ASN A 200 29.66 12.96 63.86
CA ASN A 200 30.16 13.42 62.58
C ASN A 200 29.22 12.96 61.47
N ARG A 201 28.64 13.93 60.76
CA ARG A 201 27.80 13.67 59.61
C ARG A 201 28.15 14.64 58.49
N ALA A 202 28.31 14.10 57.28
CA ALA A 202 28.51 14.94 56.11
C ALA A 202 27.24 15.79 55.84
N PRO A 203 27.40 17.04 55.36
CA PRO A 203 26.25 17.81 54.91
C PRO A 203 25.62 17.15 53.67
N ARG A 204 24.33 17.43 53.43
CA ARG A 204 23.63 17.02 52.21
C ARG A 204 23.17 18.27 51.46
N ASN A 205 23.53 18.36 50.19
CA ASN A 205 23.13 19.47 49.32
C ASN A 205 21.61 19.48 49.10
N ALA A 206 21.06 20.67 48.92
CA ALA A 206 19.72 20.82 48.37
C ALA A 206 19.69 20.26 46.94
N ARG A 207 18.52 19.78 46.49
CA ARG A 207 18.34 19.34 45.11
C ARG A 207 16.95 19.66 44.59
N ILE A 208 16.85 19.92 43.29
CA ILE A 208 15.57 20.13 42.61
C ILE A 208 14.91 18.78 42.31
N VAL A 209 13.60 18.71 42.53
CA VAL A 209 12.74 17.59 42.13
C VAL A 209 11.58 18.14 41.30
N VAL A 210 11.43 17.61 40.09
CA VAL A 210 10.29 17.89 39.22
C VAL A 210 9.17 16.91 39.58
N ARG A 211 7.99 17.44 39.93
CA ARG A 211 6.76 16.69 40.15
C ARG A 211 5.73 17.12 39.10
N PRO A 212 4.69 16.31 38.83
CA PRO A 212 3.60 16.75 37.96
C PRO A 212 3.04 18.10 38.43
N GLY A 213 3.16 19.10 37.57
CA GLY A 213 2.62 20.46 37.79
C GLY A 213 3.43 21.37 38.72
N ALA A 214 4.57 20.92 39.27
CA ALA A 214 5.40 21.77 40.12
C ALA A 214 6.87 21.33 40.18
N VAL A 215 7.76 22.32 40.28
CA VAL A 215 9.19 22.12 40.56
C VAL A 215 9.47 22.53 42.01
N THR A 216 10.06 21.62 42.79
CA THR A 216 10.26 21.79 44.24
C THR A 216 11.71 21.52 44.66
N VAL A 217 12.11 22.04 45.83
CA VAL A 217 13.44 21.79 46.43
C VAL A 217 13.31 20.75 47.53
N VAL A 218 14.13 19.71 47.47
CA VAL A 218 14.45 18.91 48.65
C VAL A 218 15.48 19.68 49.44
N GLN A 219 15.10 20.10 50.65
CA GLN A 219 15.90 20.95 51.51
C GLN A 219 17.26 20.31 51.86
N SER A 220 18.27 21.16 51.95
CA SER A 220 19.62 20.81 52.37
C SER A 220 19.67 20.46 53.85
N GLN A 221 20.69 19.68 54.23
CA GLN A 221 20.93 19.30 55.62
C GLN A 221 22.36 19.67 56.03
N VAL A 222 22.49 20.38 57.15
CA VAL A 222 23.81 20.75 57.69
C VAL A 222 24.54 19.53 58.26
N GLY A 223 25.84 19.47 58.00
CA GLY A 223 26.75 18.49 58.56
C GLY A 223 27.34 18.93 59.89
N TYR A 224 27.94 18.00 60.61
CA TYR A 224 28.69 18.27 61.84
C TYR A 224 30.04 17.59 61.79
N SER A 225 31.06 18.26 62.33
CA SER A 225 32.39 17.71 62.54
C SER A 225 32.84 18.06 63.96
N THR A 226 33.17 17.05 64.74
CA THR A 226 33.56 17.22 66.14
C THR A 226 34.92 17.91 66.24
N ASN A 227 35.00 19.02 66.97
CA ASN A 227 36.27 19.61 67.37
C ASN A 227 36.81 18.82 68.57
N VAL A 228 37.63 17.81 68.24
CA VAL A 228 38.20 16.88 69.23
C VAL A 228 39.02 17.62 70.28
N ALA A 229 39.83 18.60 69.89
CA ALA A 229 40.69 19.33 70.83
C ALA A 229 39.87 20.16 71.83
N ALA A 230 38.93 20.98 71.36
CA ALA A 230 38.10 21.83 72.22
C ALA A 230 37.15 21.00 73.10
N THR A 231 36.65 19.87 72.59
CA THR A 231 35.81 18.96 73.36
C THR A 231 36.60 18.23 74.45
N VAL A 232 37.82 17.76 74.15
CA VAL A 232 38.73 17.19 75.17
C VAL A 232 39.04 18.21 76.26
N GLN A 233 39.32 19.47 75.91
CA GLN A 233 39.55 20.52 76.90
C GLN A 233 38.33 20.75 77.80
N SER A 234 37.13 20.73 77.22
CA SER A 234 35.88 20.87 77.99
C SER A 234 35.63 19.67 78.91
N LEU A 235 35.94 18.46 78.44
CA LEU A 235 35.86 17.21 79.22
C LEU A 235 36.91 17.18 80.35
N GLN A 236 38.11 17.69 80.10
CA GLN A 236 39.18 17.83 81.08
C GLN A 236 38.73 18.71 82.25
N ALA A 237 38.17 19.88 81.95
CA ALA A 237 37.67 20.80 82.97
C ALA A 237 36.47 20.21 83.73
N ALA A 238 35.53 19.59 83.02
CA ALA A 238 34.32 19.04 83.61
C ALA A 238 34.55 17.79 84.47
N ALA A 239 35.61 17.02 84.22
CA ALA A 239 35.96 15.87 85.04
C ALA A 239 36.19 16.27 86.50
N PHE A 240 36.83 17.42 86.74
CA PHE A 240 37.19 17.91 88.06
C PHE A 240 36.25 19.02 88.59
N ALA A 241 35.32 19.51 87.76
CA ALA A 241 34.27 20.47 88.13
C ALA A 241 32.92 19.78 88.37
N ALA A 242 31.91 20.49 88.89
CA ALA A 242 30.58 19.94 89.18
C ALA A 242 29.93 19.25 87.96
N GLY A 243 29.30 18.09 88.17
CA GLY A 243 29.01 17.03 87.19
C GLY A 243 27.93 17.30 86.14
N ALA A 244 27.91 18.50 85.57
CA ALA A 244 27.06 18.83 84.44
C ALA A 244 27.52 18.10 83.16
N PRO A 245 26.60 17.70 82.27
CA PRO A 245 26.96 17.22 80.94
C PRO A 245 27.72 18.28 80.14
N VAL A 246 28.79 17.85 79.48
CA VAL A 246 29.56 18.70 78.56
C VAL A 246 28.94 18.64 77.18
N SER A 247 28.58 19.79 76.61
CA SER A 247 28.17 19.85 75.21
C SER A 247 29.38 19.62 74.29
N ALA A 248 29.26 18.66 73.37
CA ALA A 248 30.28 18.41 72.36
C ALA A 248 30.49 19.68 71.52
N ARG A 249 31.76 20.10 71.37
CA ARG A 249 32.11 21.24 70.52
C ARG A 249 32.17 20.74 69.09
N VAL A 250 31.19 21.13 68.28
CA VAL A 250 31.13 20.75 66.86
C VAL A 250 31.32 21.98 65.97
N ARG A 251 31.96 21.79 64.83
CA ARG A 251 31.93 22.71 63.70
C ARG A 251 30.75 22.32 62.81
N VAL A 252 29.85 23.26 62.57
CA VAL A 252 28.78 23.09 61.57
C VAL A 252 29.42 23.14 60.19
N VAL A 253 29.22 22.09 59.40
CA VAL A 253 29.67 22.01 58.01
C VAL A 253 28.47 22.34 57.13
N ARG A 254 28.52 23.45 56.40
CA ARG A 254 27.45 23.83 55.49
C ARG A 254 27.49 22.98 54.22
N PRO A 255 26.34 22.63 53.64
CA PRO A 255 26.29 22.04 52.30
C PRO A 255 26.89 23.00 51.28
N ALA A 256 27.43 22.44 50.19
CA ALA A 256 27.97 23.23 49.10
C ALA A 256 26.86 23.94 48.29
N ILE A 257 25.66 23.35 48.28
CA ILE A 257 24.46 23.91 47.67
C ILE A 257 23.36 23.96 48.72
N GLY A 258 22.96 25.18 49.09
CA GLY A 258 21.86 25.45 49.99
C GLY A 258 20.53 25.68 49.26
N ASP A 259 19.47 25.84 50.04
CA ASP A 259 18.11 25.97 49.53
C ASP A 259 17.93 27.26 48.72
N ALA A 260 18.61 28.34 49.13
CA ALA A 260 18.57 29.65 48.49
C ALA A 260 19.24 29.63 47.10
N ASP A 261 20.29 28.82 46.93
CA ASP A 261 21.05 28.72 45.67
C ASP A 261 20.20 28.14 44.54
N LEU A 262 19.20 27.31 44.88
CA LEU A 262 18.29 26.69 43.92
C LEU A 262 17.01 27.50 43.68
N GLN A 263 16.71 28.52 44.47
CA GLN A 263 15.47 29.29 44.31
C GLN A 263 15.34 29.99 42.95
N PRO A 264 16.39 30.58 42.35
CA PRO A 264 16.31 31.15 41.00
C PRO A 264 15.89 30.10 39.97
N GLU A 265 16.57 28.94 39.94
CA GLU A 265 16.28 27.82 39.03
C GLU A 265 14.82 27.34 39.17
N VAL A 266 14.34 27.23 40.40
CA VAL A 266 12.98 26.73 40.71
C VAL A 266 11.92 27.75 40.32
N ARG A 267 12.14 29.05 40.57
CA ARG A 267 11.20 30.10 40.18
C ARG A 267 11.05 30.18 38.67
N GLU A 268 12.16 30.16 37.93
CA GLU A 268 12.16 30.20 36.48
C GLU A 268 11.46 28.97 35.89
N ALA A 269 11.78 27.77 36.40
CA ALA A 269 11.14 26.54 35.95
C ALA A 269 9.62 26.53 36.23
N ASN A 270 9.21 27.00 37.42
CA ASN A 270 7.80 27.12 37.79
C ASN A 270 7.06 28.17 36.93
N ALA A 271 7.72 29.26 36.53
CA ALA A 271 7.12 30.25 35.63
C ALA A 271 6.74 29.63 34.27
N MET A 272 7.54 28.68 33.77
CA MET A 272 7.29 27.98 32.50
C MET A 272 6.19 26.92 32.58
N VAL A 273 5.96 26.31 33.75
CA VAL A 273 5.10 25.11 33.87
C VAL A 273 3.83 25.33 34.69
N ASN A 274 3.73 26.36 35.53
CA ASN A 274 2.58 26.53 36.45
C ASN A 274 1.31 27.04 35.75
N ARG A 275 1.36 27.37 34.46
CA ARG A 275 0.21 27.83 33.69
C ARG A 275 0.08 26.99 32.43
N PRO A 276 -1.15 26.60 32.05
CA PRO A 276 -1.36 25.87 30.80
C PRO A 276 -0.97 26.74 29.60
N LEU A 277 -0.45 26.10 28.56
CA LEU A 277 -0.14 26.71 27.29
C LEU A 277 -1.29 26.44 26.32
N ASN A 278 -1.96 27.51 25.89
CA ASN A 278 -3.13 27.40 25.01
C ASN A 278 -2.79 27.84 23.59
N LEU A 279 -3.18 27.02 22.63
CA LEU A 279 -3.11 27.27 21.19
C LEU A 279 -4.52 27.42 20.64
N GLN A 280 -4.83 28.52 19.96
CA GLN A 280 -6.18 28.83 19.51
C GLN A 280 -6.27 29.04 17.99
N PHE A 281 -7.33 28.49 17.40
CA PHE A 281 -7.74 28.73 16.01
C PHE A 281 -9.26 28.82 15.89
N GLY A 282 -9.80 30.02 15.65
CA GLY A 282 -11.24 30.24 15.66
C GLY A 282 -11.86 29.86 17.01
N ASN A 283 -12.81 28.92 16.99
CA ASN A 283 -13.48 28.41 18.19
C ASN A 283 -12.80 27.16 18.79
N ARG A 284 -11.69 26.70 18.20
CA ARG A 284 -10.94 25.53 18.69
C ARG A 284 -9.75 25.98 19.53
N GLU A 285 -9.50 25.23 20.59
CA GLU A 285 -8.39 25.47 21.52
C GLU A 285 -7.75 24.12 21.89
N TRP A 286 -6.42 24.07 21.83
CA TRP A 286 -5.62 22.96 22.34
C TRP A 286 -4.82 23.46 23.54
N THR A 287 -4.84 22.70 24.62
CA THR A 287 -4.17 23.06 25.87
C THR A 287 -3.11 22.03 26.22
N LEU A 288 -1.89 22.50 26.46
CA LEU A 288 -0.87 21.76 27.21
C LEU A 288 -1.01 22.11 28.68
N SER A 289 -1.43 21.13 29.49
CA SER A 289 -1.60 21.30 30.93
C SER A 289 -0.26 21.52 31.63
N SER A 290 -0.33 22.05 32.86
CA SER A 290 0.84 22.21 33.73
C SER A 290 1.61 20.90 33.94
N ASN A 291 0.91 19.77 34.06
CA ASN A 291 1.51 18.44 34.19
C ASN A 291 2.32 18.06 32.94
N GLU A 292 1.75 18.29 31.75
CA GLU A 292 2.44 17.98 30.49
C GLU A 292 3.65 18.89 30.29
N LEU A 293 3.53 20.19 30.61
CA LEU A 293 4.65 21.13 30.57
C LEU A 293 5.78 20.71 31.51
N THR A 294 5.49 20.20 32.71
CA THR A 294 6.54 19.64 33.59
C THR A 294 7.25 18.43 32.99
N ALA A 295 6.56 17.60 32.19
CA ALA A 295 7.18 16.47 31.50
C ALA A 295 8.13 16.93 30.37
N LEU A 296 7.91 18.14 29.83
CA LEU A 296 8.75 18.75 28.80
C LEU A 296 9.95 19.52 29.37
N LEU A 297 9.96 19.78 30.67
CA LEU A 297 11.01 20.55 31.34
C LEU A 297 12.36 19.83 31.27
N ARG A 298 13.39 20.53 30.82
CA ARG A 298 14.78 20.10 30.75
C ARG A 298 15.67 21.16 31.39
N TRP A 299 16.91 20.78 31.66
CA TRP A 299 17.89 21.63 32.32
C TRP A 299 19.16 21.71 31.48
N LYS A 300 19.73 22.91 31.35
CA LYS A 300 21.03 23.14 30.70
C LYS A 300 22.04 23.64 31.74
N GLY A 301 23.26 23.11 31.72
CA GLY A 301 24.32 23.48 32.65
C GLY A 301 24.43 22.55 33.86
N THR A 302 25.14 23.00 34.90
CA THR A 302 25.37 22.23 36.15
C THR A 302 24.75 22.97 37.33
N SER A 303 24.37 22.24 38.37
CA SER A 303 23.74 22.84 39.57
C SER A 303 24.83 23.26 40.57
N PRO A 304 24.70 24.42 41.23
CA PRO A 304 23.70 25.47 40.99
C PRO A 304 24.06 26.28 39.72
N ASN A 305 23.08 26.97 39.12
CA ASN A 305 23.11 27.74 37.86
C ASN A 305 22.68 26.97 36.60
N ARG A 306 21.69 26.08 36.71
CA ARG A 306 21.04 25.50 35.53
C ARG A 306 19.96 26.43 34.98
N THR A 307 19.87 26.52 33.66
CA THR A 307 18.76 27.19 32.99
C THR A 307 17.69 26.15 32.63
N PRO A 308 16.45 26.26 33.15
CA PRO A 308 15.34 25.42 32.70
C PRO A 308 14.92 25.82 31.28
N TYR A 309 14.45 24.85 30.50
CA TYR A 309 13.83 25.09 29.20
C TYR A 309 12.85 23.98 28.85
N LEU A 310 11.88 24.25 27.98
CA LEU A 310 10.94 23.24 27.48
C LEU A 310 11.49 22.58 26.21
N ALA A 311 11.45 21.25 26.15
CA ALA A 311 11.95 20.50 25.01
C ALA A 311 11.17 20.84 23.71
N ALA A 312 11.88 21.37 22.71
CA ALA A 312 11.27 21.81 21.44
C ALA A 312 10.66 20.65 20.62
N GLY A 313 11.22 19.44 20.69
CA GLY A 313 10.75 18.28 19.91
C GLY A 313 9.31 17.87 20.25
N PRO A 314 9.01 17.57 21.51
CA PRO A 314 7.64 17.30 21.95
C PRO A 314 6.68 18.47 21.68
N LEU A 315 7.12 19.72 21.87
CA LEU A 315 6.30 20.91 21.62
C LEU A 315 5.91 21.03 20.13
N LYS A 316 6.87 20.82 19.22
CA LYS A 316 6.59 20.74 17.77
C LYS A 316 5.65 19.60 17.42
N SER A 317 5.75 18.48 18.13
CA SER A 317 4.87 17.33 17.91
C SER A 317 3.43 17.65 18.33
N TRP A 318 3.24 18.31 19.47
CA TRP A 318 1.93 18.81 19.90
C TRP A 318 1.31 19.81 18.91
N VAL A 319 2.09 20.79 18.42
CA VAL A 319 1.63 21.73 17.37
C VAL A 319 1.23 20.99 16.10
N ARG A 320 1.97 19.92 15.72
CA ARG A 320 1.64 19.11 14.54
C ARG A 320 0.32 18.34 14.71
N VAL A 321 0.01 17.86 15.90
CA VAL A 321 -1.30 17.23 16.19
C VAL A 321 -2.41 18.25 15.99
N ALA A 322 -2.28 19.45 16.55
CA ALA A 322 -3.26 20.53 16.33
C ALA A 322 -3.39 20.93 14.85
N ALA A 323 -2.32 20.81 14.06
CA ALA A 323 -2.36 21.09 12.62
C ALA A 323 -3.25 20.13 11.81
N GLN A 324 -3.40 18.88 12.26
CA GLN A 324 -4.24 17.88 11.57
C GLN A 324 -5.71 18.28 11.59
N ASP A 325 -6.18 18.87 12.69
CA ASP A 325 -7.58 19.30 12.84
C ASP A 325 -7.90 20.55 12.01
N ILE A 326 -6.90 21.38 11.68
CA ILE A 326 -7.07 22.68 11.00
C ILE A 326 -7.04 22.55 9.48
N GLY A 327 -6.33 21.54 8.99
CA GLY A 327 -6.13 21.29 7.57
C GLY A 327 -7.44 21.00 6.84
N THR A 328 -7.71 21.74 5.77
CA THR A 328 -8.81 21.44 4.84
C THR A 328 -8.23 21.36 3.43
N SER A 329 -8.47 20.25 2.74
CA SER A 329 -8.02 20.09 1.36
C SER A 329 -8.75 21.06 0.43
N PRO A 330 -8.07 21.65 -0.57
CA PRO A 330 -8.74 22.43 -1.59
C PRO A 330 -9.69 21.54 -2.41
N VAL A 331 -10.80 22.12 -2.86
CA VAL A 331 -11.75 21.48 -3.77
C VAL A 331 -11.61 22.14 -5.14
N ASN A 332 -11.27 21.35 -6.16
CA ASN A 332 -11.15 21.84 -7.53
C ASN A 332 -12.49 22.30 -8.09
N ALA A 333 -12.45 23.29 -8.97
CA ALA A 333 -13.59 23.64 -9.80
C ALA A 333 -13.94 22.47 -10.73
N ARG A 334 -15.20 22.38 -11.14
CA ARG A 334 -15.68 21.36 -12.09
C ARG A 334 -16.77 21.92 -12.97
N ILE A 335 -16.92 21.34 -14.17
CA ILE A 335 -18.00 21.70 -15.09
C ILE A 335 -19.18 20.76 -14.86
N VAL A 336 -20.38 21.32 -14.81
CA VAL A 336 -21.65 20.58 -14.77
C VAL A 336 -22.51 20.99 -15.95
N VAL A 337 -23.16 20.02 -16.59
CA VAL A 337 -24.01 20.26 -17.76
C VAL A 337 -25.47 20.05 -17.35
N TRP A 338 -26.29 21.09 -17.51
CA TRP A 338 -27.71 21.05 -17.21
C TRP A 338 -28.47 21.98 -18.17
N ASP A 339 -29.56 21.47 -18.76
CA ASP A 339 -30.46 22.23 -19.64
C ASP A 339 -29.77 23.00 -20.79
N GLY A 340 -28.90 22.31 -21.53
CA GLY A 340 -28.18 22.91 -22.68
C GLY A 340 -27.05 23.87 -22.29
N LEU A 341 -26.77 24.04 -20.99
CA LEU A 341 -25.73 24.93 -20.48
C LEU A 341 -24.70 24.15 -19.67
N ALA A 342 -23.43 24.38 -19.98
CA ALA A 342 -22.31 23.95 -19.15
C ALA A 342 -21.91 25.08 -18.21
N ARG A 343 -21.99 24.85 -16.89
CA ARG A 343 -21.67 25.82 -15.84
C ARG A 343 -20.47 25.35 -15.02
N VAL A 344 -19.65 26.30 -14.60
CA VAL A 344 -18.51 26.03 -13.71
C VAL A 344 -18.97 26.13 -12.25
N LEU A 345 -18.83 25.04 -11.50
CA LEU A 345 -18.88 25.07 -10.04
C LEU A 345 -17.51 25.52 -9.54
N SER A 346 -17.49 26.61 -8.76
CA SER A 346 -16.25 27.26 -8.34
C SER A 346 -15.41 26.37 -7.42
N ASP A 347 -14.11 26.54 -7.51
CA ASP A 347 -13.17 25.97 -6.56
C ASP A 347 -13.33 26.56 -5.16
N THR A 348 -13.00 25.78 -4.14
CA THR A 348 -12.90 26.24 -2.76
C THR A 348 -11.46 26.07 -2.28
N PRO A 349 -10.75 27.15 -1.90
CA PRO A 349 -9.38 27.05 -1.45
C PRO A 349 -9.29 26.25 -0.15
N GLY A 350 -8.25 25.42 -0.07
CA GLY A 350 -7.89 24.71 1.14
C GLY A 350 -7.13 25.61 2.11
N ARG A 351 -6.77 25.03 3.24
CA ARG A 351 -6.00 25.71 4.28
C ARG A 351 -5.11 24.71 4.99
N GLN A 352 -3.93 25.16 5.38
CA GLN A 352 -3.01 24.40 6.20
C GLN A 352 -2.40 25.32 7.26
N MET A 353 -2.03 24.78 8.42
CA MET A 353 -1.28 25.53 9.42
C MET A 353 0.11 25.91 8.87
N ASP A 354 0.50 27.17 9.05
CA ASP A 354 1.91 27.60 8.98
C ASP A 354 2.58 27.14 10.27
N THR A 355 3.16 25.94 10.27
CA THR A 355 3.74 25.34 11.47
C THR A 355 4.93 26.14 12.00
N GLN A 356 5.66 26.84 11.13
CA GLN A 356 6.82 27.63 11.53
C GLN A 356 6.40 28.90 12.28
N LYS A 357 5.48 29.69 11.68
CA LYS A 357 4.95 30.89 12.35
C LYS A 357 4.14 30.56 13.59
N THR A 358 3.38 29.48 13.55
CA THR A 358 2.60 29.02 14.71
C THR A 358 3.54 28.57 15.85
N PHE A 359 4.60 27.82 15.54
CA PHE A 359 5.58 27.44 16.55
C PHE A 359 6.31 28.67 17.13
N ALA A 360 6.66 29.66 16.31
CA ALA A 360 7.23 30.92 16.78
C ALA A 360 6.28 31.68 17.72
N ALA A 361 4.98 31.69 17.43
CA ALA A 361 3.96 32.28 18.31
C ALA A 361 3.86 31.51 19.65
N VAL A 362 3.95 30.19 19.62
CA VAL A 362 3.99 29.36 20.84
C VAL A 362 5.24 29.67 21.67
N GLN A 363 6.41 29.82 21.04
CA GLN A 363 7.64 30.20 21.73
C GLN A 363 7.53 31.59 22.37
N GLY A 364 6.98 32.58 21.67
CA GLY A 364 6.78 33.92 22.23
C GLY A 364 5.89 33.92 23.48
N VAL A 365 4.81 33.12 23.51
CA VAL A 365 3.94 32.99 24.69
C VAL A 365 4.66 32.36 25.88
N LEU A 366 5.58 31.42 25.62
CA LEU A 366 6.38 30.79 26.66
C LEU A 366 7.41 31.76 27.26
N ASP A 367 8.00 32.63 26.43
CA ASP A 367 8.99 33.61 26.87
C ASP A 367 8.34 34.77 27.67
N ASP A 368 7.18 35.27 27.21
CA ASP A 368 6.49 36.40 27.85
C ASP A 368 5.61 35.99 29.05
N SER A 369 5.50 34.69 29.33
CA SER A 369 4.71 34.10 30.43
C SER A 369 3.21 34.50 30.44
N LYS A 370 2.70 34.99 29.30
CA LYS A 370 1.34 35.51 29.12
C LYS A 370 0.86 35.27 27.70
N GLY A 371 -0.35 34.71 27.56
CA GLY A 371 -1.12 34.78 26.33
C GLY A 371 -1.61 33.44 25.81
N ILE A 372 -2.36 33.52 24.72
CA ILE A 372 -2.84 32.39 23.91
C ILE A 372 -2.08 32.47 22.59
N ALA A 373 -1.39 31.40 22.21
CA ALA A 373 -0.72 31.34 20.92
C ALA A 373 -1.77 31.24 19.82
N LYS A 374 -1.78 32.17 18.87
CA LYS A 374 -2.71 32.13 17.74
C LYS A 374 -2.11 31.32 16.59
N VAL A 375 -2.89 30.40 16.06
CA VAL A 375 -2.49 29.64 14.87
C VAL A 375 -2.46 30.56 13.65
N THR A 376 -1.37 30.48 12.90
CA THR A 376 -1.25 31.10 11.57
C THR A 376 -1.47 30.03 10.51
N THR A 377 -2.18 30.36 9.43
CA THR A 377 -2.48 29.43 8.34
C THR A 377 -2.04 29.96 6.99
N VAL A 378 -1.65 29.06 6.10
CA VAL A 378 -1.41 29.31 4.68
C VAL A 378 -2.65 28.85 3.88
N ARG A 379 -3.03 29.64 2.89
CA ARG A 379 -4.09 29.28 1.94
C ARG A 379 -3.52 28.32 0.90
N LEU A 380 -4.19 27.19 0.68
CA LEU A 380 -3.84 26.24 -0.37
C LEU A 380 -4.75 26.50 -1.59
N PRO A 381 -4.21 27.00 -2.71
CA PRO A 381 -5.00 27.16 -3.93
C PRO A 381 -5.44 25.78 -4.46
N ALA A 382 -6.61 25.72 -5.08
CA ALA A 382 -7.02 24.54 -5.83
C ALA A 382 -6.14 24.38 -7.08
N ALA A 383 -5.97 23.15 -7.55
CA ALA A 383 -5.18 22.86 -8.74
C ALA A 383 -5.90 23.30 -10.03
N VAL A 384 -7.23 23.29 -10.00
CA VAL A 384 -8.10 23.76 -11.08
C VAL A 384 -9.06 24.79 -10.52
N SER A 385 -8.97 26.00 -11.02
CA SER A 385 -9.81 27.13 -10.63
C SER A 385 -11.02 27.28 -11.53
N ALA A 386 -12.00 28.06 -11.08
CA ALA A 386 -13.16 28.40 -11.90
C ALA A 386 -12.76 29.15 -13.19
N ALA A 387 -11.67 29.93 -13.13
CA ALA A 387 -11.16 30.68 -14.28
C ALA A 387 -10.61 29.74 -15.36
N ASP A 388 -9.92 28.66 -14.96
CA ASP A 388 -9.35 27.68 -15.88
C ASP A 388 -10.43 27.00 -16.73
N LEU A 389 -11.58 26.67 -16.11
CA LEU A 389 -12.66 25.93 -16.76
C LEU A 389 -13.65 26.81 -17.52
N LYS A 390 -13.58 28.14 -17.38
CA LYS A 390 -14.57 29.08 -17.95
C LYS A 390 -14.66 28.98 -19.46
N ALA A 391 -13.52 28.91 -20.15
CA ALA A 391 -13.49 28.81 -21.61
C ALA A 391 -14.03 27.46 -22.11
N ALA A 392 -13.70 26.37 -21.43
CA ALA A 392 -14.18 25.03 -21.75
C ALA A 392 -15.70 24.92 -21.56
N ALA A 393 -16.24 25.46 -20.47
CA ALA A 393 -17.69 25.49 -20.23
C ALA A 393 -18.44 26.35 -21.28
N ALA A 394 -17.88 27.50 -21.67
CA ALA A 394 -18.47 28.33 -22.73
C ALA A 394 -18.51 27.59 -24.08
N ARG A 395 -17.42 26.92 -24.47
CA ARG A 395 -17.36 26.11 -25.70
C ARG A 395 -18.35 24.95 -25.66
N ALA A 396 -18.48 24.26 -24.53
CA ALA A 396 -19.42 23.16 -24.38
C ALA A 396 -20.87 23.64 -24.53
N SER A 397 -21.19 24.77 -23.90
CA SER A 397 -22.51 25.41 -24.03
C SER A 397 -22.80 25.79 -25.48
N HIS A 398 -21.81 26.30 -26.22
CA HIS A 398 -21.95 26.57 -27.65
C HIS A 398 -22.23 25.31 -28.47
N LEU A 399 -21.46 24.23 -28.22
CA LEU A 399 -21.61 22.97 -28.96
C LEU A 399 -23.00 22.34 -28.79
N ILE A 400 -23.63 22.46 -27.62
CA ILE A 400 -24.87 21.74 -27.27
C ILE A 400 -26.11 22.63 -27.15
N GLY A 401 -25.93 23.96 -27.16
CA GLY A 401 -26.97 24.92 -26.83
C GLY A 401 -28.03 25.12 -27.91
N SER A 402 -27.71 24.78 -29.16
CA SER A 402 -28.59 24.96 -30.31
C SER A 402 -28.55 23.76 -31.26
N PRO A 403 -29.66 23.39 -31.92
CA PRO A 403 -29.68 22.31 -32.90
C PRO A 403 -28.70 22.53 -34.06
N VAL A 404 -28.28 21.44 -34.70
CA VAL A 404 -27.49 21.47 -35.96
C VAL A 404 -28.30 20.77 -37.04
N SER A 405 -28.42 21.38 -38.20
CA SER A 405 -29.19 20.83 -39.33
C SER A 405 -28.33 20.65 -40.57
N LEU A 406 -28.55 19.54 -41.27
CA LEU A 406 -28.04 19.29 -42.61
C LEU A 406 -29.20 19.26 -43.59
N THR A 407 -29.02 19.87 -44.77
CA THR A 407 -30.06 19.96 -45.79
C THR A 407 -29.59 19.37 -47.11
N TYR A 408 -30.49 18.72 -47.85
CA TYR A 408 -30.26 18.31 -49.24
C TYR A 408 -31.58 18.46 -49.99
N GLN A 409 -31.61 19.35 -50.99
CA GLN A 409 -32.84 19.74 -51.67
C GLN A 409 -33.93 20.16 -50.65
N ASP A 410 -35.09 19.49 -50.63
CA ASP A 410 -36.20 19.78 -49.73
C ASP A 410 -36.14 19.00 -48.40
N GLU A 411 -35.15 18.11 -48.22
CA GLU A 411 -35.00 17.28 -47.02
C GLU A 411 -34.06 17.95 -45.99
N THR A 412 -34.41 17.83 -44.70
CA THR A 412 -33.64 18.38 -43.58
C THR A 412 -33.49 17.35 -42.45
N TRP A 413 -32.26 17.13 -41.99
CA TRP A 413 -31.95 16.30 -40.83
C TRP A 413 -31.41 17.19 -39.72
N THR A 414 -32.09 17.20 -38.57
CA THR A 414 -31.71 18.03 -37.43
C THR A 414 -31.33 17.18 -36.23
N VAL A 415 -30.19 17.49 -35.62
CA VAL A 415 -29.79 16.96 -34.31
C VAL A 415 -30.17 17.99 -33.24
N ASP A 416 -31.09 17.62 -32.36
CA ASP A 416 -31.56 18.49 -31.30
C ASP A 416 -30.55 18.66 -30.14
N THR A 417 -30.83 19.60 -29.24
CA THR A 417 -29.92 19.91 -28.13
C THR A 417 -29.80 18.79 -27.10
N ALA A 418 -30.80 17.91 -26.98
CA ALA A 418 -30.76 16.77 -26.06
C ALA A 418 -29.81 15.68 -26.59
N THR A 419 -29.85 15.46 -27.89
CA THR A 419 -28.99 14.52 -28.61
C THR A 419 -27.55 15.04 -28.62
N LEU A 420 -27.31 16.32 -28.94
CA LEU A 420 -25.98 16.93 -28.84
C LEU A 420 -25.39 16.85 -27.43
N ARG A 421 -26.23 17.01 -26.39
CA ARG A 421 -25.82 16.79 -24.99
C ARG A 421 -25.37 15.35 -24.73
N SER A 422 -26.07 14.37 -25.30
CA SER A 422 -25.70 12.95 -25.16
C SER A 422 -24.39 12.60 -25.88
N TRP A 423 -24.01 13.38 -26.89
CA TRP A 423 -22.76 13.20 -27.63
C TRP A 423 -21.60 14.01 -27.04
N LEU A 424 -21.86 14.93 -26.12
CA LEU A 424 -20.82 15.74 -25.50
C LEU A 424 -19.93 14.88 -24.60
N TYR A 425 -18.62 14.95 -24.85
CA TYR A 425 -17.60 14.38 -23.98
C TYR A 425 -16.45 15.36 -23.78
N TRP A 426 -15.62 15.10 -22.77
CA TRP A 426 -14.47 15.93 -22.42
C TRP A 426 -13.18 15.20 -22.78
N ARG A 427 -12.32 15.84 -23.60
CA ARG A 427 -10.95 15.39 -23.87
C ARG A 427 -9.98 16.08 -22.93
N GLY A 428 -8.92 15.37 -22.52
CA GLY A 428 -7.93 15.89 -21.57
C GLY A 428 -8.39 15.79 -20.11
N GLU A 429 -7.56 16.28 -19.19
CA GLU A 429 -7.80 16.18 -17.74
C GLU A 429 -7.54 17.51 -17.02
N GLY A 430 -8.14 17.68 -15.84
CA GLY A 430 -7.91 18.83 -14.97
C GLY A 430 -8.30 20.16 -15.62
N LYS A 431 -7.34 21.07 -15.75
CA LYS A 431 -7.53 22.40 -16.35
C LYS A 431 -7.53 22.39 -17.88
N ASP A 432 -7.03 21.33 -18.50
CA ASP A 432 -6.81 21.22 -19.94
C ASP A 432 -7.98 20.51 -20.65
N VAL A 433 -9.14 20.43 -20.00
CA VAL A 433 -10.34 19.79 -20.55
C VAL A 433 -10.89 20.59 -21.75
N VAL A 434 -11.15 19.88 -22.84
CA VAL A 434 -11.72 20.44 -24.08
C VAL A 434 -13.00 19.68 -24.43
N PRO A 435 -14.15 20.35 -24.59
CA PRO A 435 -15.39 19.69 -24.98
C PRO A 435 -15.34 19.29 -26.46
N ALA A 436 -15.91 18.12 -26.78
CA ALA A 436 -16.05 17.60 -28.13
C ALA A 436 -17.35 16.79 -28.27
N LEU A 437 -17.79 16.57 -29.51
CA LEU A 437 -18.91 15.69 -29.83
C LEU A 437 -18.38 14.32 -30.28
N ASP A 438 -19.00 13.25 -29.81
CA ASP A 438 -18.61 11.86 -30.10
C ASP A 438 -18.56 11.62 -31.62
N GLU A 439 -17.38 11.24 -32.12
CA GLU A 439 -17.12 11.08 -33.55
C GLU A 439 -17.95 9.95 -34.16
N GLY A 440 -18.18 8.86 -33.42
CA GLY A 440 -18.98 7.73 -33.88
C GLY A 440 -20.46 8.06 -34.02
N GLN A 441 -20.99 8.87 -33.10
CA GLN A 441 -22.36 9.36 -33.17
C GLN A 441 -22.57 10.34 -34.33
N VAL A 442 -21.64 11.28 -34.51
CA VAL A 442 -21.67 12.21 -35.65
C VAL A 442 -21.55 11.47 -36.98
N TYR A 443 -20.67 10.46 -37.07
CA TYR A 443 -20.55 9.61 -38.26
C TYR A 443 -21.84 8.82 -38.54
N SER A 444 -22.46 8.25 -37.50
CA SER A 444 -23.73 7.51 -37.62
C SER A 444 -24.85 8.42 -38.13
N PHE A 445 -24.91 9.66 -37.65
CA PHE A 445 -25.83 10.67 -38.17
C PHE A 445 -25.56 11.01 -39.64
N ALA A 446 -24.30 11.25 -40.02
CA ALA A 446 -23.93 11.51 -41.41
C ALA A 446 -24.28 10.34 -42.34
N LYS A 447 -24.13 9.10 -41.87
CA LYS A 447 -24.54 7.89 -42.59
C LYS A 447 -26.06 7.82 -42.79
N ASN A 448 -26.84 8.21 -41.77
CA ASN A 448 -28.29 8.30 -41.88
C ASN A 448 -28.73 9.36 -42.90
N VAL A 449 -28.03 10.49 -42.96
CA VAL A 449 -28.24 11.49 -44.03
C VAL A 449 -27.93 10.88 -45.39
N GLY A 450 -26.84 10.11 -45.51
CA GLY A 450 -26.50 9.40 -46.75
C GLY A 450 -27.58 8.44 -47.22
N TYR A 451 -28.21 7.69 -46.31
CA TYR A 451 -29.35 6.84 -46.66
C TYR A 451 -30.56 7.62 -47.19
N GLY A 452 -30.79 8.84 -46.69
CA GLY A 452 -31.85 9.71 -47.19
C GLY A 452 -31.55 10.32 -48.55
N VAL A 453 -30.28 10.68 -48.81
CA VAL A 453 -29.84 11.27 -50.08
C VAL A 453 -29.64 10.22 -51.18
N PHE A 454 -29.25 8.99 -50.83
CA PHE A 454 -28.85 7.97 -51.80
C PHE A 454 -29.96 7.69 -52.84
N ARG A 455 -29.58 7.72 -54.12
CA ARG A 455 -30.41 7.29 -55.25
C ARG A 455 -29.57 6.34 -56.11
N GLU A 456 -30.06 5.13 -56.32
CA GLU A 456 -29.37 4.12 -57.12
C GLU A 456 -29.31 4.56 -58.61
N PRO A 457 -28.13 4.48 -59.26
CA PRO A 457 -28.04 4.74 -60.70
C PRO A 457 -28.79 3.67 -61.50
N LYS A 458 -29.49 4.06 -62.55
CA LYS A 458 -30.15 3.14 -63.49
C LYS A 458 -29.43 3.16 -64.82
N SER A 459 -28.98 1.99 -65.26
CA SER A 459 -28.32 1.82 -66.56
C SER A 459 -29.29 1.96 -67.74
N ALA A 460 -28.76 2.39 -68.87
CA ALA A 460 -29.47 2.35 -70.14
C ALA A 460 -29.73 0.89 -70.57
N TYR A 461 -30.78 0.68 -71.38
CA TYR A 461 -31.09 -0.62 -71.98
C TYR A 461 -31.92 -0.43 -73.25
N VAL A 462 -31.93 -1.44 -74.14
CA VAL A 462 -32.82 -1.48 -75.30
C VAL A 462 -34.06 -2.30 -74.98
N ASP A 463 -35.23 -1.69 -75.10
CA ASP A 463 -36.52 -2.33 -74.91
C ASP A 463 -37.02 -2.93 -76.24
N LEU A 464 -37.36 -4.23 -76.21
CA LEU A 464 -37.89 -5.00 -77.34
C LEU A 464 -39.27 -5.56 -76.94
N GLU A 465 -40.29 -4.72 -76.97
CA GLU A 465 -41.67 -5.17 -76.74
C GLU A 465 -42.06 -6.21 -77.82
N PRO A 466 -42.73 -7.34 -77.48
CA PRO A 466 -43.13 -8.34 -78.46
C PRO A 466 -43.99 -7.74 -79.59
N GLY A 467 -43.47 -7.74 -80.82
CA GLY A 467 -44.10 -7.12 -81.99
C GLY A 467 -43.98 -5.59 -82.06
N GLY A 468 -43.18 -4.98 -81.19
CA GLY A 468 -42.82 -3.56 -81.23
C GLY A 468 -41.44 -3.33 -81.83
N LEU A 469 -41.19 -2.10 -82.31
CA LEU A 469 -39.86 -1.68 -82.74
C LEU A 469 -38.94 -1.43 -81.52
N PRO A 470 -37.62 -1.65 -81.66
CA PRO A 470 -36.66 -1.38 -80.60
C PRO A 470 -36.71 0.06 -80.08
N LYS A 471 -36.56 0.26 -78.78
CA LYS A 471 -36.43 1.59 -78.15
C LYS A 471 -35.22 1.64 -77.22
N LEU A 472 -34.33 2.62 -77.40
CA LEU A 472 -33.23 2.87 -76.46
C LEU A 472 -33.74 3.69 -75.26
N ILE A 473 -33.72 3.10 -74.06
CA ILE A 473 -34.04 3.77 -72.80
C ILE A 473 -32.73 4.28 -72.20
N THR A 474 -32.64 5.59 -71.98
CA THR A 474 -31.43 6.25 -71.46
C THR A 474 -31.24 6.00 -69.96
N GLU A 475 -29.99 6.07 -69.54
CA GLU A 475 -29.57 6.00 -68.15
C GLU A 475 -30.20 7.10 -67.27
N ILE A 476 -30.27 6.84 -65.96
CA ILE A 476 -30.55 7.85 -64.93
C ILE A 476 -29.38 7.83 -63.94
N PRO A 477 -28.59 8.91 -63.82
CA PRO A 477 -27.51 8.98 -62.84
C PRO A 477 -28.02 8.81 -61.41
N GLY A 478 -27.25 8.10 -60.59
CA GLY A 478 -27.50 7.97 -59.17
C GLY A 478 -26.95 9.18 -58.41
N VAL A 479 -27.21 9.21 -57.10
CA VAL A 479 -26.71 10.26 -56.21
C VAL A 479 -26.21 9.59 -54.93
N ASP A 480 -25.04 10.01 -54.47
CA ASP A 480 -24.49 9.61 -53.17
C ASP A 480 -23.73 10.76 -52.51
N ILE A 481 -23.42 10.64 -51.22
CA ILE A 481 -22.66 11.64 -50.47
C ILE A 481 -21.35 11.05 -49.93
N ASP A 482 -20.35 11.90 -49.74
CA ASP A 482 -19.20 11.54 -48.91
C ASP A 482 -19.58 11.67 -47.43
N VAL A 483 -19.78 10.52 -46.77
CA VAL A 483 -20.17 10.45 -45.35
C VAL A 483 -19.12 11.11 -44.44
N ASP A 484 -17.83 10.97 -44.75
CA ASP A 484 -16.75 11.57 -43.96
C ASP A 484 -16.71 13.09 -44.14
N ALA A 485 -16.90 13.58 -45.37
CA ALA A 485 -17.04 15.02 -45.63
C ALA A 485 -18.26 15.61 -44.93
N THR A 486 -19.36 14.85 -44.89
CA THR A 486 -20.61 15.24 -44.21
C THR A 486 -20.42 15.30 -42.69
N ALA A 487 -19.72 14.33 -42.09
CA ALA A 487 -19.35 14.37 -40.67
C ALA A 487 -18.45 15.56 -40.35
N ARG A 488 -17.46 15.87 -41.20
CA ARG A 488 -16.61 17.08 -41.06
C ARG A 488 -17.41 18.37 -41.16
N LEU A 489 -18.37 18.44 -42.08
CA LEU A 489 -19.29 19.58 -42.20
C LEU A 489 -20.12 19.74 -40.93
N PHE A 490 -20.65 18.65 -40.38
CA PHE A 490 -21.41 18.69 -39.13
C PHE A 490 -20.57 19.26 -37.97
N HIS A 491 -19.33 18.81 -37.79
CA HIS A 491 -18.43 19.38 -36.77
C HIS A 491 -18.17 20.88 -36.98
N LYS A 492 -17.99 21.30 -38.23
CA LYS A 492 -17.81 22.72 -38.58
C LYS A 492 -19.05 23.54 -38.21
N LEU A 493 -20.25 23.05 -38.53
CA LEU A 493 -21.52 23.70 -38.20
C LEU A 493 -21.77 23.72 -36.69
N ALA A 494 -21.48 22.63 -35.98
CA ALA A 494 -21.62 22.55 -34.53
C ALA A 494 -20.71 23.53 -33.77
N ALA A 495 -19.59 23.96 -34.37
CA ALA A 495 -18.71 24.98 -33.83
C ALA A 495 -19.05 26.41 -34.32
N ALA A 496 -19.86 26.56 -35.36
CA ALA A 496 -20.20 27.84 -35.97
C ALA A 496 -21.42 28.51 -35.29
N GLU A 497 -21.59 29.80 -35.55
CA GLU A 497 -22.80 30.56 -35.18
C GLU A 497 -24.00 30.15 -36.06
N TYR A 498 -23.75 29.94 -37.36
CA TYR A 498 -24.75 29.41 -38.28
C TYR A 498 -24.64 27.89 -38.34
N ARG A 499 -25.66 27.20 -37.84
CA ARG A 499 -25.64 25.75 -37.57
C ARG A 499 -26.47 24.92 -38.55
N SER A 500 -26.73 25.48 -39.74
CA SER A 500 -27.39 24.77 -40.84
C SER A 500 -26.46 24.74 -42.06
N GLY A 501 -26.42 23.65 -42.81
CA GLY A 501 -25.60 23.60 -44.01
C GLY A 501 -26.03 22.53 -45.00
N GLU A 502 -25.74 22.78 -46.27
CA GLU A 502 -26.09 21.88 -47.36
C GLU A 502 -25.06 20.76 -47.51
N VAL A 503 -25.54 19.54 -47.71
CA VAL A 503 -24.72 18.35 -47.92
C VAL A 503 -24.25 18.31 -49.36
N LEU A 504 -22.96 18.03 -49.58
CA LEU A 504 -22.42 17.86 -50.91
C LEU A 504 -22.73 16.44 -51.42
N SER A 505 -23.47 16.36 -52.52
CA SER A 505 -23.71 15.12 -53.24
C SER A 505 -22.79 14.98 -54.46
N SER A 506 -22.48 13.75 -54.82
CA SER A 506 -21.82 13.36 -56.06
C SER A 506 -22.77 12.53 -56.92
N SER A 507 -22.66 12.69 -58.24
CA SER A 507 -23.38 11.86 -59.20
C SER A 507 -22.70 10.50 -59.30
N LEU A 508 -23.49 9.43 -59.20
CA LEU A 508 -23.03 8.07 -59.48
C LEU A 508 -23.31 7.74 -60.94
N ALA A 509 -22.26 7.36 -61.67
CA ALA A 509 -22.41 6.92 -63.05
C ALA A 509 -23.21 5.60 -63.12
N PRO A 510 -24.10 5.45 -64.11
CA PRO A 510 -24.68 4.15 -64.43
C PRO A 510 -23.61 3.15 -64.86
N THR A 511 -23.93 1.87 -64.80
CA THR A 511 -23.02 0.81 -65.29
C THR A 511 -22.93 0.79 -66.82
N VAL A 512 -24.03 1.12 -67.50
CA VAL A 512 -24.13 1.21 -68.96
C VAL A 512 -24.81 2.52 -69.31
N ALA A 513 -24.15 3.34 -70.14
CA ALA A 513 -24.74 4.54 -70.71
C ALA A 513 -25.40 4.22 -72.05
N SER A 514 -26.36 5.04 -72.46
CA SER A 514 -27.04 4.89 -73.76
C SER A 514 -26.06 4.97 -74.94
N ALA A 515 -24.98 5.73 -74.80
CA ALA A 515 -23.90 5.77 -75.78
C ALA A 515 -23.20 4.42 -75.97
N ASP A 516 -23.13 3.58 -74.92
CA ASP A 516 -22.50 2.27 -74.95
C ASP A 516 -23.38 1.22 -75.66
N LEU A 517 -24.66 1.52 -75.92
CA LEU A 517 -25.63 0.62 -76.57
C LEU A 517 -26.01 1.06 -77.98
N GLN A 518 -25.40 2.14 -78.49
CA GLN A 518 -25.84 2.78 -79.71
C GLN A 518 -25.58 1.90 -80.94
N GLU A 519 -24.45 1.20 -80.98
CA GLU A 519 -24.07 0.32 -82.10
C GLU A 519 -25.02 -0.88 -82.20
N GLU A 520 -25.33 -1.50 -81.07
CA GLU A 520 -26.24 -2.64 -80.93
C GLU A 520 -27.68 -2.24 -81.28
N TYR A 521 -28.12 -1.07 -80.81
CA TYR A 521 -29.43 -0.51 -81.14
C TYR A 521 -29.54 -0.25 -82.64
N ASP A 522 -28.52 0.33 -83.26
CA ASP A 522 -28.48 0.61 -84.69
C ASP A 522 -28.51 -0.70 -85.50
N GLN A 523 -27.79 -1.74 -85.06
CA GLN A 523 -27.77 -3.05 -85.70
C GLN A 523 -29.15 -3.73 -85.70
N ILE A 524 -29.85 -3.78 -84.56
CA ILE A 524 -31.21 -4.36 -84.50
C ILE A 524 -32.20 -3.53 -85.33
N SER A 525 -32.09 -2.21 -85.22
CA SER A 525 -32.92 -1.29 -86.00
C SER A 525 -32.69 -1.50 -87.50
N SER A 526 -31.49 -1.90 -87.90
CA SER A 526 -31.16 -2.21 -89.30
C SER A 526 -31.85 -3.48 -89.81
N TRP A 527 -31.94 -4.56 -89.02
CA TRP A 527 -32.60 -5.79 -89.43
C TRP A 527 -34.10 -5.59 -89.60
N SER A 528 -34.71 -4.83 -88.69
CA SER A 528 -36.12 -4.47 -88.72
C SER A 528 -36.39 -3.16 -89.45
N SER A 529 -35.51 -2.72 -90.37
CA SER A 529 -35.65 -1.42 -91.06
C SER A 529 -36.70 -1.44 -92.18
N ASP A 530 -36.88 -2.58 -92.85
CA ASP A 530 -37.79 -2.75 -93.98
C ASP A 530 -38.33 -4.21 -94.05
N ARG A 531 -39.28 -4.47 -94.94
CA ARG A 531 -39.83 -5.81 -95.21
C ARG A 531 -38.77 -6.74 -95.78
N PHE A 532 -38.87 -8.02 -95.42
CA PHE A 532 -38.05 -9.08 -96.00
C PHE A 532 -38.89 -10.01 -96.88
N TYR A 533 -38.51 -10.20 -98.14
CA TYR A 533 -39.30 -10.94 -99.13
C TYR A 533 -38.86 -12.41 -99.25
N LEU A 534 -39.82 -13.32 -99.39
CA LEU A 534 -39.57 -14.74 -99.61
C LEU A 534 -40.24 -15.19 -100.91
N THR A 535 -39.46 -15.70 -101.86
CA THR A 535 -39.95 -16.06 -103.20
C THR A 535 -39.74 -17.53 -103.48
N MET A 536 -40.76 -18.23 -103.98
CA MET A 536 -40.66 -19.65 -104.32
C MET A 536 -40.57 -19.87 -105.84
N ASP A 537 -41.35 -19.11 -106.61
CA ASP A 537 -41.35 -19.04 -108.07
C ASP A 537 -41.93 -17.67 -108.51
N ASP A 538 -42.04 -17.43 -109.82
CA ASP A 538 -42.48 -16.14 -110.39
C ASP A 538 -43.90 -15.72 -109.94
N ASP A 539 -44.73 -16.66 -109.46
CA ASP A 539 -46.13 -16.40 -109.07
C ASP A 539 -46.33 -16.40 -107.53
N HIS A 540 -45.30 -16.72 -106.74
CA HIS A 540 -45.41 -16.88 -105.28
C HIS A 540 -44.33 -16.10 -104.51
N THR A 541 -44.72 -14.93 -104.00
CA THR A 541 -43.91 -14.09 -103.11
C THR A 541 -44.68 -13.74 -101.83
N TRP A 542 -44.02 -13.89 -100.68
CA TRP A 542 -44.46 -13.44 -99.37
C TRP A 542 -43.49 -12.41 -98.80
N TRP A 543 -43.84 -11.79 -97.68
CA TRP A 543 -42.92 -10.95 -96.93
C TRP A 543 -43.11 -11.14 -95.42
N LEU A 544 -42.04 -10.87 -94.67
CA LEU A 544 -42.07 -10.63 -93.24
C LEU A 544 -42.14 -9.11 -93.02
N ASP A 545 -43.09 -8.66 -92.21
CA ASP A 545 -43.15 -7.27 -91.78
C ASP A 545 -42.04 -6.99 -90.74
N ARG A 546 -41.77 -5.71 -90.49
CA ARG A 546 -40.69 -5.27 -89.61
C ARG A 546 -40.85 -5.83 -88.19
N GLU A 547 -42.09 -5.95 -87.73
CA GLU A 547 -42.47 -6.53 -86.44
C GLU A 547 -42.25 -8.05 -86.39
N ASP A 548 -42.39 -8.76 -87.51
CA ASP A 548 -42.07 -10.20 -87.60
C ASP A 548 -40.55 -10.41 -87.44
N ILE A 549 -39.74 -9.55 -88.07
CA ILE A 549 -38.27 -9.59 -87.98
C ILE A 549 -37.81 -9.19 -86.57
N ALA A 550 -38.36 -8.11 -86.01
CA ALA A 550 -38.09 -7.70 -84.61
C ALA A 550 -38.55 -8.77 -83.60
N GLY A 551 -39.63 -9.49 -83.88
CA GLY A 551 -40.11 -10.61 -83.07
C GLY A 551 -39.14 -11.79 -83.03
N ALA A 552 -38.22 -11.90 -83.99
CA ALA A 552 -37.17 -12.91 -84.01
C ALA A 552 -35.84 -12.44 -83.40
N THR A 553 -35.71 -11.15 -83.05
CA THR A 553 -34.52 -10.67 -82.34
C THR A 553 -34.52 -11.05 -80.86
N PHE A 554 -33.36 -11.46 -80.37
CA PHE A 554 -33.13 -11.79 -78.97
C PHE A 554 -31.68 -11.45 -78.60
N TRP A 555 -31.40 -11.47 -77.31
CA TRP A 555 -30.08 -11.13 -76.78
C TRP A 555 -29.52 -12.31 -76.00
N ASN A 556 -28.29 -12.71 -76.33
CA ASN A 556 -27.55 -13.69 -75.56
C ASN A 556 -26.70 -12.96 -74.51
N ASN A 557 -27.06 -13.09 -73.24
CA ASN A 557 -26.24 -12.57 -72.15
C ASN A 557 -25.13 -13.58 -71.86
N ALA A 558 -24.09 -13.61 -72.69
CA ALA A 558 -22.91 -14.46 -72.52
C ALA A 558 -21.97 -13.89 -71.43
N GLY A 559 -22.51 -13.58 -70.24
CA GLY A 559 -21.73 -13.40 -69.01
C GLY A 559 -20.72 -12.24 -68.97
N GLY A 560 -20.90 -11.17 -69.75
CA GLY A 560 -20.05 -9.98 -69.74
C GLY A 560 -20.67 -8.85 -70.57
N ALA A 561 -20.19 -7.61 -70.40
CA ALA A 561 -20.79 -6.35 -70.88
C ALA A 561 -20.94 -6.18 -72.42
N GLU A 562 -20.72 -7.22 -73.21
CA GLU A 562 -20.98 -7.22 -74.65
C GLU A 562 -22.39 -7.73 -74.90
N ILE A 563 -23.23 -6.82 -75.39
CA ILE A 563 -24.63 -7.11 -75.69
C ILE A 563 -24.70 -7.41 -77.18
N GLU A 564 -24.48 -8.66 -77.60
CA GLU A 564 -24.58 -9.01 -79.02
C GLU A 564 -26.05 -9.30 -79.41
N PRO A 565 -26.67 -8.49 -80.27
CA PRO A 565 -27.98 -8.80 -80.80
C PRO A 565 -27.90 -10.02 -81.71
N ASN A 566 -28.91 -10.89 -81.66
CA ASN A 566 -28.96 -12.10 -82.48
C ASN A 566 -30.38 -12.31 -83.05
N LEU A 567 -30.48 -12.97 -84.20
CA LEU A 567 -31.75 -13.40 -84.79
C LEU A 567 -31.97 -14.90 -84.52
N ASN A 568 -33.09 -15.23 -83.88
CA ASN A 568 -33.40 -16.60 -83.51
C ASN A 568 -33.99 -17.33 -84.71
N THR A 569 -33.26 -18.31 -85.26
CA THR A 569 -33.71 -19.06 -86.43
C THR A 569 -35.00 -19.84 -86.19
N GLU A 570 -35.23 -20.39 -84.99
CA GLU A 570 -36.45 -21.12 -84.65
C GLU A 570 -37.66 -20.17 -84.57
N THR A 571 -37.48 -19.00 -83.97
CA THR A 571 -38.54 -17.96 -83.93
C THR A 571 -38.79 -17.40 -85.32
N MET A 572 -37.74 -17.19 -86.13
CA MET A 572 -37.86 -16.79 -87.53
C MET A 572 -38.63 -17.82 -88.35
N GLU A 573 -38.37 -19.12 -88.13
CA GLU A 573 -39.14 -20.21 -88.74
C GLU A 573 -40.62 -20.13 -88.37
N GLU A 574 -40.95 -19.88 -87.10
CA GLU A 574 -42.33 -19.69 -86.67
C GLU A 574 -43.01 -18.50 -87.37
N GLN A 575 -42.31 -17.37 -87.52
CA GLN A 575 -42.83 -16.21 -88.26
C GLN A 575 -43.05 -16.54 -89.75
N ILE A 576 -42.10 -17.23 -90.39
CA ILE A 576 -42.24 -17.64 -91.79
C ILE A 576 -43.41 -18.63 -91.94
N ARG A 577 -43.52 -19.63 -91.06
CA ARG A 577 -44.62 -20.61 -91.05
C ARG A 577 -45.98 -19.96 -90.87
N ARG A 578 -46.06 -18.85 -90.12
CA ARG A 578 -47.29 -18.11 -89.92
C ARG A 578 -47.87 -17.64 -91.25
N TRP A 579 -47.02 -17.07 -92.10
CA TRP A 579 -47.41 -16.37 -93.33
C TRP A 579 -47.27 -17.22 -94.61
N VAL A 580 -46.20 -18.02 -94.73
CA VAL A 580 -45.88 -18.82 -95.91
C VAL A 580 -46.52 -20.21 -95.79
N LYS A 581 -47.44 -20.55 -96.70
CA LYS A 581 -48.13 -21.86 -96.74
C LYS A 581 -47.76 -22.62 -98.01
N ALA A 582 -47.44 -23.91 -97.87
CA ALA A 582 -47.06 -24.77 -98.99
C ALA A 582 -48.21 -24.91 -100.02
N PRO A 583 -47.95 -24.63 -101.32
CA PRO A 583 -48.88 -24.94 -102.39
C PRO A 583 -49.20 -26.44 -102.53
N SER A 584 -50.25 -26.76 -103.29
CA SER A 584 -50.63 -28.16 -103.52
C SER A 584 -49.52 -28.95 -104.20
N LYS A 585 -49.15 -30.10 -103.62
CA LYS A 585 -48.10 -31.04 -104.10
C LYS A 585 -46.65 -30.60 -103.86
N THR A 586 -46.41 -29.57 -103.05
CA THR A 586 -45.06 -29.17 -102.61
C THR A 586 -44.86 -29.37 -101.09
N VAL A 587 -43.61 -29.53 -100.68
CA VAL A 587 -43.19 -29.55 -99.27
C VAL A 587 -42.10 -28.48 -99.10
N ILE A 588 -42.37 -27.46 -98.29
CA ILE A 588 -41.42 -26.39 -97.95
C ILE A 588 -40.51 -26.84 -96.80
N ASP A 589 -39.20 -26.61 -96.95
CA ASP A 589 -38.21 -26.70 -95.89
C ASP A 589 -38.12 -25.36 -95.15
N TYR A 590 -38.99 -25.19 -94.16
CA TYR A 590 -39.07 -23.95 -93.37
C TYR A 590 -37.84 -23.72 -92.51
N GLU A 591 -37.18 -24.79 -92.04
CA GLU A 591 -35.99 -24.70 -91.18
C GLU A 591 -34.83 -24.12 -91.99
N GLN A 592 -34.57 -24.68 -93.18
CA GLN A 592 -33.54 -24.14 -94.08
C GLN A 592 -33.91 -22.75 -94.60
N THR A 593 -35.18 -22.50 -94.92
CA THR A 593 -35.64 -21.17 -95.34
C THR A 593 -35.41 -20.13 -94.24
N ALA A 594 -35.70 -20.44 -92.98
CA ALA A 594 -35.47 -19.55 -91.85
C ALA A 594 -33.98 -19.25 -91.62
N ALA A 595 -33.12 -20.27 -91.71
CA ALA A 595 -31.67 -20.08 -91.64
C ALA A 595 -31.19 -19.13 -92.74
N ASN A 596 -31.67 -19.33 -93.98
CA ASN A 596 -31.32 -18.46 -95.09
C ASN A 596 -31.82 -17.01 -94.90
N VAL A 597 -32.99 -16.80 -94.28
CA VAL A 597 -33.50 -15.46 -93.94
C VAL A 597 -32.62 -14.78 -92.90
N VAL A 598 -32.22 -15.49 -91.84
CA VAL A 598 -31.32 -14.93 -90.81
C VAL A 598 -29.99 -14.51 -91.42
N ASP A 599 -29.34 -15.42 -92.15
CA ASP A 599 -28.07 -15.14 -92.83
C ASP A 599 -28.18 -13.96 -93.82
N ALA A 600 -29.33 -13.83 -94.50
CA ALA A 600 -29.61 -12.74 -95.43
C ALA A 600 -29.79 -11.39 -94.70
N LEU A 601 -30.55 -11.36 -93.60
CA LEU A 601 -30.73 -10.15 -92.79
C LEU A 601 -29.40 -9.64 -92.23
N GLU A 602 -28.53 -10.54 -91.77
CA GLU A 602 -27.19 -10.22 -91.26
C GLU A 602 -26.27 -9.63 -92.33
N ARG A 603 -26.39 -10.07 -93.58
CA ARG A 603 -25.67 -9.50 -94.74
C ARG A 603 -26.29 -8.21 -95.30
N GLY A 604 -27.47 -7.82 -94.80
CA GLY A 604 -28.23 -6.68 -95.31
C GLY A 604 -29.09 -6.98 -96.55
N ASP A 605 -29.21 -8.25 -96.93
CA ASP A 605 -30.11 -8.70 -98.00
C ASP A 605 -31.58 -8.54 -97.55
N ARG A 606 -32.50 -8.38 -98.50
CA ARG A 606 -33.94 -8.20 -98.22
C ARG A 606 -34.85 -9.21 -98.92
N SER A 607 -34.27 -10.23 -99.50
CA SER A 607 -35.04 -11.30 -100.12
C SER A 607 -34.28 -12.61 -100.12
N VAL A 608 -35.01 -13.73 -100.05
CA VAL A 608 -34.45 -15.06 -100.24
C VAL A 608 -35.39 -15.97 -101.02
N ALA A 609 -34.82 -17.00 -101.65
CA ALA A 609 -35.61 -18.07 -102.23
C ALA A 609 -36.09 -19.04 -101.13
N ILE A 610 -37.34 -19.49 -101.23
CA ILE A 610 -37.90 -20.53 -100.36
C ILE A 610 -37.37 -21.90 -100.82
N GLU A 611 -36.94 -22.74 -99.87
CA GLU A 611 -36.48 -24.11 -100.15
C GLU A 611 -37.68 -25.08 -100.16
N TYR A 612 -37.87 -25.85 -101.24
CA TYR A 612 -39.03 -26.77 -101.39
C TYR A 612 -38.80 -27.99 -102.32
N SER A 613 -39.70 -28.98 -102.26
CA SER A 613 -39.69 -30.21 -103.10
C SER A 613 -41.10 -30.68 -103.55
N VAL A 614 -41.22 -31.56 -104.58
CA VAL A 614 -42.50 -32.00 -105.23
C VAL A 614 -42.86 -33.48 -104.95
N ILE A 615 -44.13 -33.81 -104.70
CA ILE A 615 -44.64 -35.15 -104.26
C ILE A 615 -45.01 -36.11 -105.44
N LYS A 616 -44.73 -37.44 -105.35
CA LYS A 616 -45.11 -38.54 -106.32
C LYS A 616 -46.11 -39.60 -105.70
N GLU A 617 -46.97 -40.27 -106.50
CA GLU A 617 -48.26 -41.02 -106.20
C GLU A 617 -48.33 -42.23 -105.19
N LYS A 618 -49.57 -42.60 -104.73
CA LYS A 618 -49.97 -43.59 -103.66
C LYS A 618 -50.26 -45.07 -104.11
N PRO A 619 -50.13 -46.12 -103.25
CA PRO A 619 -50.45 -47.53 -103.59
C PRO A 619 -51.86 -48.07 -103.22
N SER A 620 -52.25 -49.18 -103.88
CA SER A 620 -53.51 -49.93 -103.89
C SER A 620 -53.70 -50.98 -102.75
N VAL A 621 -54.90 -51.59 -102.62
CA VAL A 621 -55.37 -52.52 -101.56
C VAL A 621 -54.32 -53.58 -101.11
N PRO A 622 -54.11 -53.80 -99.79
CA PRO A 622 -53.11 -54.75 -99.30
C PRO A 622 -53.46 -56.22 -99.61
N ARG A 623 -52.49 -56.96 -100.18
CA ARG A 623 -52.49 -58.43 -100.25
C ARG A 623 -51.57 -58.97 -99.16
N HIS A 624 -52.04 -59.95 -98.39
CA HIS A 624 -51.26 -60.59 -97.33
C HIS A 624 -51.28 -62.11 -97.53
N VAL A 625 -50.13 -62.75 -97.32
CA VAL A 625 -49.94 -64.20 -97.41
C VAL A 625 -49.48 -64.65 -96.03
N GLY A 626 -50.38 -65.24 -95.24
CA GLY A 626 -50.05 -65.61 -93.86
C GLY A 626 -49.16 -66.85 -93.78
N ASP A 627 -48.38 -66.96 -92.70
CA ASP A 627 -47.52 -68.12 -92.44
C ASP A 627 -48.35 -69.32 -91.92
N LEU A 628 -49.12 -69.93 -92.82
CA LEU A 628 -49.92 -71.11 -92.49
C LEU A 628 -49.04 -72.33 -92.17
N ALA A 629 -47.81 -72.37 -92.67
CA ALA A 629 -46.87 -73.48 -92.47
C ALA A 629 -46.31 -73.51 -91.04
N HIS A 630 -46.40 -72.39 -90.30
CA HIS A 630 -46.06 -72.30 -88.88
C HIS A 630 -46.73 -73.39 -88.02
N TRP A 631 -47.95 -73.80 -88.38
CA TRP A 631 -48.74 -74.74 -87.59
C TRP A 631 -48.60 -76.19 -88.11
N THR A 632 -47.82 -77.01 -87.43
CA THR A 632 -47.63 -78.45 -87.74
C THR A 632 -48.77 -79.36 -87.24
N GLY A 633 -49.93 -78.79 -86.90
CA GLY A 633 -51.06 -79.49 -86.30
C GLY A 633 -52.40 -78.72 -86.36
N LYS A 634 -53.16 -78.72 -85.26
CA LYS A 634 -54.48 -78.05 -85.19
C LYS A 634 -54.30 -76.53 -85.09
N PHE A 635 -54.84 -75.77 -86.04
CA PHE A 635 -54.77 -74.31 -86.04
C PHE A 635 -55.52 -73.71 -84.83
N PRO A 636 -55.03 -72.60 -84.24
CA PRO A 636 -55.80 -71.85 -83.27
C PRO A 636 -57.14 -71.38 -83.84
N LYS A 637 -58.17 -71.29 -82.99
CA LYS A 637 -59.48 -70.75 -83.40
C LYS A 637 -59.37 -69.33 -83.95
N LYS A 638 -58.49 -68.50 -83.38
CA LYS A 638 -58.18 -67.14 -83.83
C LYS A 638 -56.70 -66.86 -83.65
N TRP A 639 -56.06 -66.27 -84.66
CA TRP A 639 -54.68 -65.81 -84.60
C TRP A 639 -54.44 -64.64 -85.56
N ILE A 640 -53.33 -63.92 -85.36
CA ILE A 640 -52.93 -62.74 -86.12
C ILE A 640 -51.58 -63.06 -86.79
N ASP A 641 -51.45 -62.68 -88.06
CA ASP A 641 -50.22 -62.79 -88.83
C ASP A 641 -49.73 -61.40 -89.24
N LEU A 642 -48.43 -61.17 -89.12
CA LEU A 642 -47.74 -59.92 -89.39
C LEU A 642 -46.53 -60.21 -90.27
N ASP A 643 -46.56 -59.68 -91.49
CA ASP A 643 -45.46 -59.78 -92.44
C ASP A 643 -44.76 -58.41 -92.52
N LEU A 644 -43.52 -58.38 -92.01
CA LEU A 644 -42.70 -57.18 -91.97
C LEU A 644 -42.02 -56.87 -93.31
N THR A 645 -41.97 -57.80 -94.27
CA THR A 645 -41.46 -57.52 -95.61
C THR A 645 -42.51 -56.81 -96.43
N THR A 646 -43.75 -57.29 -96.40
CA THR A 646 -44.86 -56.65 -97.11
C THR A 646 -45.54 -55.52 -96.32
N GLN A 647 -45.15 -55.32 -95.04
CA GLN A 647 -45.77 -54.37 -94.11
C GLN A 647 -47.29 -54.56 -94.06
N THR A 648 -47.74 -55.80 -93.86
CA THR A 648 -49.16 -56.15 -93.76
C THR A 648 -49.48 -56.92 -92.49
N ILE A 649 -50.73 -56.77 -92.03
CA ILE A 649 -51.32 -57.54 -90.93
C ILE A 649 -52.58 -58.23 -91.42
N ALA A 650 -52.78 -59.49 -91.01
CA ALA A 650 -54.04 -60.16 -91.20
C ALA A 650 -54.51 -60.93 -89.97
N ALA A 651 -55.83 -61.04 -89.84
CA ALA A 651 -56.50 -61.84 -88.82
C ALA A 651 -57.03 -63.14 -89.45
N TYR A 652 -56.88 -64.26 -88.75
CA TYR A 652 -57.27 -65.58 -89.20
C TYR A 652 -58.20 -66.29 -88.21
N GLU A 653 -59.20 -67.00 -88.73
CA GLU A 653 -60.01 -67.99 -87.99
C GLU A 653 -59.71 -69.39 -88.54
N GLY A 654 -58.95 -70.19 -87.79
CA GLY A 654 -58.35 -71.41 -88.31
C GLY A 654 -57.42 -71.09 -89.48
N LYS A 655 -57.75 -71.57 -90.69
CA LYS A 655 -57.00 -71.28 -91.93
C LYS A 655 -57.57 -70.12 -92.76
N LYS A 656 -58.73 -69.56 -92.40
CA LYS A 656 -59.41 -68.55 -93.20
C LYS A 656 -58.96 -67.15 -92.79
N GLN A 657 -58.39 -66.38 -93.72
CA GLN A 657 -58.13 -64.96 -93.54
C GLN A 657 -59.46 -64.20 -93.48
N VAL A 658 -59.71 -63.48 -92.39
CA VAL A 658 -60.97 -62.74 -92.17
C VAL A 658 -60.83 -61.23 -92.34
N LYS A 659 -59.62 -60.67 -92.21
CA LYS A 659 -59.34 -59.25 -92.47
C LYS A 659 -57.86 -58.98 -92.71
N VAL A 660 -57.54 -57.99 -93.55
CA VAL A 660 -56.17 -57.57 -93.88
C VAL A 660 -56.06 -56.05 -93.87
N SER A 661 -54.88 -55.53 -93.52
CA SER A 661 -54.52 -54.10 -93.63
C SER A 661 -53.02 -53.94 -93.86
N PHE A 662 -52.60 -52.80 -94.41
CA PHE A 662 -51.21 -52.35 -94.26
C PHE A 662 -50.93 -51.92 -92.82
N ILE A 663 -49.64 -51.94 -92.47
CA ILE A 663 -49.09 -51.49 -91.19
C ILE A 663 -47.84 -50.63 -91.42
N THR A 664 -47.34 -50.06 -90.32
CA THR A 664 -45.96 -49.56 -90.23
C THR A 664 -45.31 -50.14 -88.98
N SER A 665 -44.27 -50.94 -89.19
CA SER A 665 -43.46 -51.55 -88.15
C SER A 665 -42.34 -50.61 -87.64
N GLY A 666 -41.53 -51.11 -86.71
CA GLY A 666 -40.34 -50.44 -86.20
C GLY A 666 -39.33 -50.10 -87.29
N ARG A 667 -38.64 -48.96 -87.11
CA ARG A 667 -37.50 -48.56 -87.94
C ARG A 667 -36.33 -49.56 -87.82
N PRO A 668 -35.36 -49.60 -88.75
CA PRO A 668 -34.26 -50.57 -88.70
C PRO A 668 -33.47 -50.53 -87.38
N GLU A 669 -33.31 -49.35 -86.78
CA GLU A 669 -32.57 -49.17 -85.53
C GLU A 669 -33.37 -49.60 -84.28
N LEU A 670 -34.69 -49.76 -84.41
CA LEU A 670 -35.63 -50.17 -83.34
C LEU A 670 -36.68 -51.11 -83.94
N ALA A 671 -36.19 -52.20 -84.54
CA ALA A 671 -37.00 -53.08 -85.36
C ALA A 671 -38.08 -53.82 -84.54
N THR A 672 -39.25 -54.05 -85.15
CA THR A 672 -40.24 -54.95 -84.58
C THR A 672 -39.68 -56.38 -84.57
N PRO A 673 -39.66 -57.09 -83.43
CA PRO A 673 -39.10 -58.43 -83.35
C PRO A 673 -39.98 -59.46 -84.07
N THR A 674 -39.36 -60.39 -84.79
CA THR A 674 -40.03 -61.57 -85.37
C THR A 674 -40.15 -62.70 -84.34
N GLY A 675 -41.11 -63.60 -84.54
CA GLY A 675 -41.37 -64.76 -83.69
C GLY A 675 -42.85 -65.02 -83.41
N THR A 676 -43.11 -65.99 -82.54
CA THR A 676 -44.45 -66.35 -82.05
C THR A 676 -44.71 -65.62 -80.74
N PHE A 677 -45.78 -64.84 -80.70
CA PHE A 677 -46.23 -64.06 -79.55
C PHE A 677 -47.72 -64.33 -79.29
N SER A 678 -48.27 -63.68 -78.26
CA SER A 678 -49.71 -63.65 -78.05
C SER A 678 -50.14 -62.28 -77.53
N VAL A 679 -51.41 -61.95 -77.67
CA VAL A 679 -51.98 -60.75 -77.03
C VAL A 679 -51.90 -60.95 -75.52
N VAL A 680 -51.02 -60.19 -74.88
CA VAL A 680 -50.80 -60.22 -73.43
C VAL A 680 -51.86 -59.37 -72.73
N ASP A 681 -52.07 -58.14 -73.20
CA ASP A 681 -53.04 -57.21 -72.64
C ASP A 681 -53.72 -56.38 -73.71
N LYS A 682 -54.87 -55.83 -73.37
CA LYS A 682 -55.67 -54.97 -74.23
C LYS A 682 -55.96 -53.67 -73.49
N LEU A 683 -55.49 -52.54 -74.00
CA LEU A 683 -55.60 -51.22 -73.36
C LEU A 683 -56.37 -50.26 -74.28
N SER A 684 -57.31 -49.48 -73.72
CA SER A 684 -58.14 -48.51 -74.45
C SER A 684 -58.85 -47.53 -73.49
N PRO A 685 -58.71 -46.19 -73.68
CA PRO A 685 -57.64 -45.53 -74.42
C PRO A 685 -56.27 -45.77 -73.75
N TYR A 686 -55.17 -45.53 -74.45
CA TYR A 686 -53.84 -45.65 -73.88
C TYR A 686 -52.94 -44.50 -74.33
N THR A 687 -52.09 -44.03 -73.41
CA THR A 687 -51.17 -42.94 -73.65
C THR A 687 -49.75 -43.46 -73.55
N PHE A 688 -49.03 -43.40 -74.66
CA PHE A 688 -47.61 -43.73 -74.70
C PHE A 688 -46.77 -42.53 -74.27
N VAL A 689 -45.95 -42.72 -73.25
CA VAL A 689 -44.93 -41.75 -72.82
C VAL A 689 -43.57 -42.33 -73.17
N SER A 690 -42.71 -41.51 -73.76
CA SER A 690 -41.36 -41.93 -74.13
C SER A 690 -40.56 -42.38 -72.90
N PRO A 691 -39.93 -43.57 -72.93
CA PRO A 691 -39.02 -44.00 -71.87
C PRO A 691 -37.67 -43.27 -71.91
N TRP A 692 -37.35 -42.59 -73.02
CA TRP A 692 -36.18 -41.73 -73.12
C TRP A 692 -36.51 -40.30 -72.64
N PRO A 693 -35.55 -39.53 -72.11
CA PRO A 693 -35.75 -38.13 -71.69
C PRO A 693 -35.75 -37.15 -72.87
N LYS A 694 -36.39 -35.98 -72.71
CA LYS A 694 -36.45 -34.92 -73.74
C LYS A 694 -35.02 -34.51 -74.13
N GLY A 695 -34.71 -34.51 -75.43
CA GLY A 695 -33.36 -34.30 -75.99
C GLY A 695 -32.62 -35.58 -76.41
N HIS A 696 -33.01 -36.76 -75.92
CA HIS A 696 -32.41 -38.03 -76.38
C HIS A 696 -32.77 -38.34 -77.84
N ARG A 697 -31.89 -39.03 -78.59
CA ARG A 697 -32.10 -39.35 -80.03
C ARG A 697 -33.33 -40.21 -80.35
N TRP A 698 -33.88 -40.92 -79.36
CA TRP A 698 -35.09 -41.76 -79.49
C TRP A 698 -36.29 -41.23 -78.70
N TRP A 699 -36.16 -40.03 -78.13
CA TRP A 699 -37.30 -39.40 -77.48
C TRP A 699 -38.44 -39.16 -78.46
N TYR A 700 -39.66 -39.42 -78.00
CA TYR A 700 -40.89 -39.05 -78.70
C TYR A 700 -41.87 -38.34 -77.75
N PRO A 701 -42.64 -37.34 -78.24
CA PRO A 701 -43.66 -36.68 -77.43
C PRO A 701 -44.80 -37.65 -77.09
N THR A 702 -45.51 -37.39 -76.00
CA THR A 702 -46.64 -38.21 -75.55
C THR A 702 -47.64 -38.48 -76.68
N ALA A 703 -47.93 -39.76 -76.94
CA ALA A 703 -48.77 -40.19 -78.05
C ALA A 703 -50.04 -40.88 -77.54
N ASN A 704 -51.19 -40.30 -77.84
CA ASN A 704 -52.50 -40.82 -77.43
C ASN A 704 -53.06 -41.75 -78.51
N VAL A 705 -53.40 -42.97 -78.11
CA VAL A 705 -53.97 -44.00 -78.99
C VAL A 705 -55.29 -44.51 -78.41
N LYS A 706 -56.18 -44.99 -79.27
CA LYS A 706 -57.48 -45.48 -78.82
C LYS A 706 -57.43 -46.96 -78.44
N TYR A 707 -56.66 -47.79 -79.13
CA TYR A 707 -56.63 -49.24 -78.95
C TYR A 707 -55.18 -49.74 -79.03
N ALA A 708 -54.73 -50.44 -78.00
CA ALA A 708 -53.41 -51.07 -77.97
C ALA A 708 -53.50 -52.53 -77.51
N LEU A 709 -52.92 -53.44 -78.31
CA LEU A 709 -52.73 -54.84 -77.96
C LEU A 709 -51.25 -55.06 -77.62
N ARG A 710 -50.94 -55.33 -76.35
CA ARG A 710 -49.58 -55.64 -75.92
C ARG A 710 -49.21 -57.03 -76.38
N PHE A 711 -48.07 -57.22 -77.04
CA PHE A 711 -47.58 -58.55 -77.41
C PHE A 711 -46.23 -58.91 -76.78
N ARG A 712 -45.53 -57.93 -76.18
CA ARG A 712 -44.37 -58.15 -75.32
C ARG A 712 -44.38 -57.25 -74.09
N TYR A 713 -43.88 -57.77 -72.98
CA TYR A 713 -43.85 -57.09 -71.69
C TYR A 713 -42.85 -55.92 -71.63
N ASP A 714 -41.84 -55.89 -72.51
CA ASP A 714 -40.88 -54.80 -72.66
C ASP A 714 -41.45 -53.55 -73.35
N GLY A 715 -42.77 -53.52 -73.59
CA GLY A 715 -43.49 -52.32 -74.01
C GLY A 715 -43.78 -52.23 -75.51
N LEU A 716 -43.85 -53.37 -76.22
CA LEU A 716 -44.25 -53.40 -77.64
C LEU A 716 -45.72 -53.78 -77.84
N TYR A 717 -46.39 -52.99 -78.68
CA TYR A 717 -47.83 -53.06 -78.92
C TYR A 717 -48.17 -53.04 -80.41
N ILE A 718 -49.30 -53.65 -80.76
CA ILE A 718 -50.02 -53.39 -82.01
C ILE A 718 -51.10 -52.36 -81.67
N HIS A 719 -51.07 -51.18 -82.28
CA HIS A 719 -51.98 -50.10 -81.90
C HIS A 719 -52.33 -49.16 -83.06
N ASP A 720 -53.37 -48.34 -82.85
CA ASP A 720 -53.72 -47.31 -83.82
C ASP A 720 -52.75 -46.14 -83.77
N ALA A 721 -52.49 -45.52 -84.91
CA ALA A 721 -51.64 -44.34 -85.02
C ALA A 721 -52.40 -43.19 -85.69
N PRO A 722 -53.27 -42.45 -84.96
CA PRO A 722 -54.10 -41.40 -85.54
C PRO A 722 -53.29 -40.27 -86.19
N TRP A 723 -52.02 -40.11 -85.82
CA TRP A 723 -51.09 -39.15 -86.42
C TRP A 723 -50.54 -39.58 -87.79
N ARG A 724 -50.83 -40.80 -88.27
CA ARG A 724 -50.33 -41.30 -89.56
C ARG A 724 -51.42 -41.34 -90.63
N SER A 725 -51.06 -40.84 -91.80
CA SER A 725 -51.86 -40.88 -93.03
C SER A 725 -51.39 -41.94 -94.05
N GLU A 726 -50.22 -42.56 -93.83
CA GLU A 726 -49.58 -43.50 -94.76
C GLU A 726 -49.13 -44.79 -94.04
N TYR A 727 -49.30 -45.94 -94.71
CA TYR A 727 -48.97 -47.29 -94.22
C TYR A 727 -48.56 -48.19 -95.40
N GLY A 728 -47.75 -49.23 -95.15
CA GLY A 728 -47.33 -50.20 -96.17
C GLY A 728 -45.82 -50.19 -96.44
N PRO A 729 -45.36 -50.89 -97.50
CA PRO A 729 -43.94 -51.04 -97.81
C PRO A 729 -43.20 -49.70 -97.88
N GLY A 730 -42.03 -49.60 -97.24
CA GLY A 730 -41.21 -48.38 -97.22
C GLY A 730 -41.55 -47.40 -96.09
N THR A 731 -42.70 -47.54 -95.42
CA THR A 731 -43.07 -46.64 -94.30
C THR A 731 -42.31 -46.93 -92.99
N ASN A 732 -41.57 -48.05 -92.93
CA ASN A 732 -40.73 -48.44 -91.81
C ASN A 732 -39.26 -47.99 -91.94
N GLY A 733 -38.98 -46.99 -92.78
CA GLY A 733 -37.62 -46.47 -93.01
C GLY A 733 -37.07 -45.56 -91.91
N SER A 734 -35.78 -45.22 -92.04
CA SER A 734 -35.07 -44.25 -91.20
C SER A 734 -35.41 -42.82 -91.65
N GLY A 735 -35.87 -41.94 -90.75
CA GLY A 735 -36.35 -40.58 -91.08
C GLY A 735 -36.74 -39.73 -89.85
N ARG A 736 -37.24 -38.50 -90.06
CA ARG A 736 -37.64 -37.57 -88.97
C ARG A 736 -38.62 -38.26 -88.02
N ARG A 737 -38.31 -38.22 -86.73
CA ARG A 737 -39.10 -38.89 -85.67
C ARG A 737 -40.55 -38.42 -85.72
N GLY A 738 -41.48 -39.37 -85.86
CA GLY A 738 -42.93 -39.09 -85.87
C GLY A 738 -43.52 -38.70 -87.23
N ALA A 739 -42.72 -38.59 -88.30
CA ALA A 739 -43.24 -38.31 -89.64
C ALA A 739 -44.03 -39.50 -90.23
N ALA A 740 -44.97 -39.20 -91.14
CA ALA A 740 -45.90 -40.17 -91.72
C ALA A 740 -45.21 -41.38 -92.39
N SER A 741 -44.03 -41.17 -92.99
CA SER A 741 -43.26 -42.15 -93.75
C SER A 741 -42.09 -42.82 -92.99
N THR A 742 -41.95 -42.56 -91.68
CA THR A 742 -40.83 -43.09 -90.87
C THR A 742 -41.26 -44.25 -89.97
N GLY A 743 -40.41 -45.26 -89.72
CA GLY A 743 -40.74 -46.40 -88.84
C GLY A 743 -40.98 -46.02 -87.37
N SER A 744 -41.71 -46.89 -86.67
CA SER A 744 -42.01 -46.74 -85.23
C SER A 744 -40.77 -47.02 -84.35
N HIS A 745 -40.92 -47.00 -83.02
CA HIS A 745 -39.89 -47.42 -82.05
C HIS A 745 -39.97 -48.92 -81.69
N GLY A 746 -40.57 -49.74 -82.57
CA GLY A 746 -40.71 -51.19 -82.40
C GLY A 746 -42.16 -51.68 -82.35
N CYS A 747 -43.11 -50.81 -81.99
CA CYS A 747 -44.54 -51.08 -82.07
C CYS A 747 -45.02 -51.28 -83.52
N VAL A 748 -46.17 -51.89 -83.70
CA VAL A 748 -46.81 -52.01 -85.01
C VAL A 748 -47.97 -51.03 -85.08
N ASN A 749 -47.82 -50.01 -85.92
CA ASN A 749 -48.87 -49.02 -86.16
C ASN A 749 -49.85 -49.56 -87.21
N VAL A 750 -51.14 -49.49 -86.89
CA VAL A 750 -52.23 -49.98 -87.72
C VAL A 750 -53.24 -48.85 -87.96
N PRO A 751 -53.86 -48.73 -89.15
CA PRO A 751 -54.94 -47.77 -89.36
C PRO A 751 -56.05 -47.91 -88.32
N SER A 752 -56.53 -46.80 -87.77
CA SER A 752 -57.46 -46.80 -86.61
C SER A 752 -58.74 -47.61 -86.84
N SER A 753 -59.25 -47.65 -88.08
CA SER A 753 -60.42 -48.45 -88.46
C SER A 753 -60.17 -49.96 -88.39
N MET A 754 -59.00 -50.42 -88.87
CA MET A 754 -58.57 -51.81 -88.73
C MET A 754 -58.29 -52.14 -87.27
N MET A 755 -57.60 -51.27 -86.54
CA MET A 755 -57.21 -51.51 -85.16
C MET A 755 -58.43 -51.64 -84.24
N GLY A 756 -59.44 -50.78 -84.37
CA GLY A 756 -60.66 -50.88 -83.57
C GLY A 756 -61.42 -52.19 -83.78
N TRP A 757 -61.43 -52.69 -85.02
CA TRP A 757 -61.98 -54.01 -85.32
C TRP A 757 -61.13 -55.14 -84.72
N LEU A 758 -59.82 -55.09 -84.91
CA LEU A 758 -58.88 -56.12 -84.46
C LEU A 758 -58.87 -56.22 -82.92
N TYR A 759 -58.92 -55.08 -82.25
CA TYR A 759 -59.04 -54.98 -80.80
C TYR A 759 -60.33 -55.65 -80.33
N THR A 760 -61.48 -55.43 -80.97
CA THR A 760 -62.73 -56.08 -80.56
C THR A 760 -62.76 -57.59 -80.87
N TRP A 761 -62.19 -58.00 -82.02
CA TRP A 761 -62.24 -59.38 -82.51
C TRP A 761 -61.31 -60.35 -81.76
N SER A 762 -60.14 -59.86 -81.35
CA SER A 762 -59.12 -60.63 -80.61
C SER A 762 -59.42 -60.69 -79.10
N LYS A 763 -58.84 -61.65 -78.40
CA LYS A 763 -58.88 -61.73 -76.93
C LYS A 763 -57.46 -61.87 -76.39
N VAL A 764 -57.28 -61.62 -75.09
CA VAL A 764 -56.03 -61.98 -74.41
C VAL A 764 -55.75 -63.47 -74.64
N GLY A 765 -54.52 -63.79 -75.02
CA GLY A 765 -54.05 -65.11 -75.45
C GLY A 765 -54.23 -65.43 -76.93
N THR A 766 -54.83 -64.56 -77.75
CA THR A 766 -54.83 -64.71 -79.22
C THR A 766 -53.39 -64.75 -79.73
N GLN A 767 -53.02 -65.80 -80.47
CA GLN A 767 -51.66 -66.00 -80.98
C GLN A 767 -51.34 -64.98 -82.08
N ILE A 768 -50.10 -64.51 -82.12
CA ILE A 768 -49.57 -63.53 -83.07
C ILE A 768 -48.29 -64.09 -83.65
N ILE A 769 -48.21 -64.24 -84.98
CA ILE A 769 -46.99 -64.61 -85.69
C ILE A 769 -46.45 -63.36 -86.37
N ILE A 770 -45.18 -63.04 -86.13
CA ILE A 770 -44.49 -61.92 -86.78
C ILE A 770 -43.30 -62.48 -87.55
N HIS A 771 -43.26 -62.28 -88.86
CA HIS A 771 -42.24 -62.82 -89.75
C HIS A 771 -41.84 -61.83 -90.86
N LYS A 772 -40.94 -62.26 -91.73
CA LYS A 772 -40.42 -61.51 -92.87
C LYS A 772 -40.50 -62.37 -94.11
#